data_AF-A0A957JN91-F1
#
_entry.id   AF-A0A957JN91-F1
#
_cell.length_a   1.000
_cell.length_b   1.000
_cell.length_c   1.000
_cell.angle_alpha   90.00
_cell.angle_beta   90.00
_cell.angle_gamma   90.00
#
_symmetry.space_group_name_H-M   'P 1'
#
loop_
_entity.id
_entity.type
_entity.pdbx_description
1 polymer ?
#
loop_
_entity_poly.entity_id
_entity_poly.type
_entity_poly.pdbx_seq_one_letter_code
_entity_poly.pdbx_strand_id
1 'polypeptide(L)'
;MNLHQRLTYLSELIITLTSSPVPTQQFQALADHLPTLLPCDYLGLCLLSPDAPGYLVHSLLGEASGFIPYRLFALDEGAVGQMLGRNRTLHVSNLADFPQATADFEQILLRFGMQTAVCLPLRQGEKPLGALFIAASEHGSYGEDEIQIGRLLGAGVSAALENARLYQELIDERRTLAALLQSSQDAVLMLNEAGVVLLANPAVKQMLHLEPDLLTGQRLEEMVAYPALQQLFAAQRPDLVELAIPNGRFAHLASSNFTRRDDLQGIGLADLQDAMLPDDQWIVGESQFVAHKQGHKETIFTIGNGYFASRGSFEEGYPGESALTFAHGVYNDAPVFFTELANLPNWLDLQITINRERFRLDSGKLLSFRRWLNLADGILHRQLRWQSPSGVVVDLGFERFVAYTEQHVGGIRMVATAVNQPCTLAISAGINGHVANEHLLHWHLLDQGQAENGVAWLHSQTRHTKIELGTAMRVETAVSAPTHCQNCLGHPLLTVEQMLQPGETLQLDKLVSYVTSRDVAGSDVVETAVSQFTNHTYNTLRQDHTVAWQKLWQDIDVIIEGDQEAQLATRFSLFQLQVAAPRYDNRVSIGAKTLSGLGYRGHVFWDTEIFVLPFFTYTQPAVARNLLHYRYHTLAGARRKAAGNGYGG
;
A
#
# COMPACT_ATOMS: atom_id res chain seq x y z
N MET A 1 19.19 17.77 29.34
CA MET A 1 20.40 17.41 28.54
C MET A 1 21.37 18.57 28.56
N ASN A 2 22.69 18.30 28.49
CA ASN A 2 23.66 19.38 28.26
C ASN A 2 23.63 19.84 26.79
N LEU A 3 24.21 21.01 26.47
CA LEU A 3 24.16 21.60 25.12
C LEU A 3 24.75 20.67 24.05
N HIS A 4 25.84 19.96 24.35
CA HIS A 4 26.47 19.03 23.42
C HIS A 4 25.55 17.86 23.06
N GLN A 5 24.88 17.26 24.04
CA GLN A 5 23.90 16.19 23.83
C GLN A 5 22.70 16.67 23.00
N ARG A 6 22.21 17.89 23.24
CA ARG A 6 21.11 18.49 22.46
C ARG A 6 21.51 18.69 20.99
N LEU A 7 22.74 19.14 20.74
CA LEU A 7 23.26 19.31 19.37
C LEU A 7 23.45 17.98 18.62
N THR A 8 23.91 16.93 19.29
CA THR A 8 24.00 15.59 18.69
C THR A 8 22.61 15.06 18.31
N TYR A 9 21.66 15.15 19.23
CA TYR A 9 20.27 14.71 19.00
C TYR A 9 19.57 15.52 17.90
N LEU A 10 19.85 16.83 17.83
CA LEU A 10 19.39 17.68 16.74
C LEU A 10 19.94 17.20 15.38
N SER A 11 21.21 16.81 15.31
CA SER A 11 21.79 16.29 14.06
C SER A 11 21.11 14.99 13.62
N GLU A 12 20.84 14.07 14.55
CA GLU A 12 20.11 12.83 14.27
C GLU A 12 18.68 13.09 13.80
N LEU A 13 17.99 14.06 14.40
CA LEU A 13 16.66 14.49 13.97
C LEU A 13 16.69 15.05 12.55
N ILE A 14 17.65 15.94 12.23
CA ILE A 14 17.77 16.51 10.88
C ILE A 14 18.06 15.42 9.84
N ILE A 15 18.90 14.43 10.16
CA ILE A 15 19.15 13.27 9.27
C ILE A 15 17.84 12.49 9.05
N THR A 16 17.10 12.20 10.13
CA THR A 16 15.81 11.49 10.04
C THR A 16 14.81 12.26 9.16
N LEU A 17 14.67 13.57 9.39
CA LEU A 17 13.79 14.46 8.62
C LEU A 17 14.16 14.49 7.13
N THR A 18 15.45 14.49 6.80
CA THR A 18 15.91 14.57 5.40
C THR A 18 15.98 13.23 4.69
N SER A 19 15.96 12.11 5.43
CA SER A 19 16.06 10.75 4.88
C SER A 19 14.76 10.22 4.24
N SER A 20 13.60 10.79 4.61
CA SER A 20 12.31 10.42 4.03
C SER A 20 11.80 11.52 3.09
N PRO A 21 11.38 11.18 1.85
CA PRO A 21 10.73 12.14 0.95
C PRO A 21 9.23 12.32 1.26
N VAL A 22 8.70 11.68 2.31
CA VAL A 22 7.27 11.70 2.64
C VAL A 22 7.00 12.72 3.74
N PRO A 23 6.31 13.85 3.46
CA PRO A 23 6.10 14.94 4.42
C PRO A 23 5.50 14.48 5.77
N THR A 24 4.63 13.47 5.75
CA THR A 24 3.95 12.98 6.95
C THR A 24 4.91 12.32 7.93
N GLN A 25 5.93 11.60 7.44
CA GLN A 25 6.98 11.03 8.29
C GLN A 25 7.89 12.11 8.88
N GLN A 26 8.15 13.17 8.11
CA GLN A 26 8.93 14.32 8.57
C GLN A 26 8.21 15.06 9.70
N PHE A 27 6.91 15.29 9.57
CA PHE A 27 6.12 15.98 10.59
C PHE A 27 5.96 15.16 11.87
N GLN A 28 5.79 13.84 11.75
CA GLN A 28 5.73 12.96 12.91
C GLN A 28 7.06 12.92 13.66
N ALA A 29 8.19 12.78 12.96
CA ALA A 29 9.52 12.84 13.57
C ALA A 29 9.75 14.19 14.28
N LEU A 30 9.25 15.29 13.70
CA LEU A 30 9.32 16.59 14.36
C LEU A 30 8.49 16.63 15.65
N ALA A 31 7.25 16.14 15.63
CA ALA A 31 6.37 16.12 16.80
C ALA A 31 6.94 15.24 17.95
N ASP A 32 7.48 14.07 17.61
CA ASP A 32 7.98 13.10 18.61
C ASP A 32 9.29 13.54 19.27
N HIS A 33 10.17 14.21 18.52
CA HIS A 33 11.54 14.49 18.96
C HIS A 33 11.77 15.93 19.41
N LEU A 34 11.01 16.91 18.89
CA LEU A 34 11.19 18.33 19.21
C LEU A 34 10.99 18.66 20.70
N PRO A 35 10.00 18.09 21.44
CA PRO A 35 9.85 18.36 22.88
C PRO A 35 11.06 17.93 23.72
N THR A 36 11.90 17.03 23.22
CA THR A 36 13.16 16.63 23.88
C THR A 36 14.27 17.66 23.67
N LEU A 37 14.18 18.47 22.60
CA LEU A 37 15.16 19.47 22.22
C LEU A 37 14.86 20.87 22.74
N LEU A 38 13.59 21.27 22.77
CA LEU A 38 13.12 22.60 23.13
C LEU A 38 11.84 22.51 23.98
N PRO A 39 11.62 23.43 24.93
CA PRO A 39 10.33 23.58 25.60
C PRO A 39 9.21 23.75 24.55
N CYS A 40 8.29 22.80 24.49
CA CYS A 40 7.26 22.73 23.46
C CYS A 40 6.02 22.03 24.02
N ASP A 41 5.01 22.82 24.35
CA ASP A 41 3.69 22.32 24.72
C ASP A 41 2.70 22.39 23.53
N TYR A 42 3.04 23.19 22.50
CA TYR A 42 2.35 23.23 21.23
C TYR A 42 3.34 23.38 20.06
N LEU A 43 3.11 22.61 19.00
CA LEU A 43 3.87 22.68 17.75
C LEU A 43 2.93 22.88 16.57
N GLY A 44 3.16 23.92 15.79
CA GLY A 44 2.42 24.22 14.57
C GLY A 44 3.34 24.41 13.38
N LEU A 45 2.99 23.82 12.24
CA LEU A 45 3.63 24.07 10.95
C LEU A 45 2.73 24.99 10.12
N CYS A 46 3.14 26.25 9.96
CA CYS A 46 2.37 27.27 9.27
C CYS A 46 2.89 27.43 7.85
N LEU A 47 2.20 26.89 6.85
CA LEU A 47 2.68 26.88 5.45
C LEU A 47 1.94 27.92 4.62
N LEU A 48 2.67 28.63 3.75
CA LEU A 48 2.06 29.55 2.79
C LEU A 48 1.15 28.79 1.82
N SER A 49 -0.02 29.35 1.53
CA SER A 49 -0.92 28.79 0.53
C SER A 49 -0.36 29.04 -0.88
N PRO A 50 -0.35 28.04 -1.77
CA PRO A 50 0.05 28.23 -3.16
C PRO A 50 -1.02 28.97 -3.99
N ASP A 51 -2.29 28.94 -3.56
CA ASP A 51 -3.44 29.39 -4.35
C ASP A 51 -3.93 30.79 -3.98
N ALA A 52 -3.63 31.25 -2.77
CA ALA A 52 -4.10 32.53 -2.24
C ALA A 52 -3.07 33.18 -1.30
N PRO A 53 -3.03 34.52 -1.20
CA PRO A 53 -2.10 35.22 -0.32
C PRO A 53 -2.49 35.01 1.16
N GLY A 54 -1.80 34.08 1.81
CA GLY A 54 -2.02 33.74 3.22
C GLY A 54 -1.25 32.49 3.65
N TYR A 55 -1.42 32.08 4.90
CA TYR A 55 -0.85 30.85 5.44
C TYR A 55 -1.91 29.96 6.11
N LEU A 56 -1.65 28.65 6.14
CA LEU A 56 -2.46 27.63 6.80
C LEU A 56 -1.68 27.06 7.98
N VAL A 57 -2.36 26.86 9.11
CA VAL A 57 -1.77 26.30 10.33
C VAL A 57 -2.04 24.80 10.39
N HIS A 58 -0.98 23.99 10.44
CA HIS A 58 -1.06 22.54 10.64
C HIS A 58 -0.52 22.21 12.03
N SER A 59 -1.40 21.92 12.98
CA SER A 59 -1.00 21.56 14.35
C SER A 59 -0.41 20.15 14.37
N LEU A 60 0.80 20.00 14.92
CA LEU A 60 1.52 18.73 15.01
C LEU A 60 1.53 18.16 16.43
N LEU A 61 1.47 19.01 17.45
CA LEU A 61 1.49 18.62 18.87
C LEU A 61 0.74 19.64 19.72
N GLY A 62 0.09 19.17 20.81
CA GLY A 62 -0.52 19.99 21.86
C GLY A 62 -2.06 19.95 21.87
N GLU A 63 -2.67 20.08 23.05
CA GLU A 63 -4.13 19.97 23.25
C GLU A 63 -4.94 21.01 22.47
N ALA A 64 -4.34 22.17 22.19
CA ALA A 64 -4.95 23.23 21.38
C ALA A 64 -5.19 22.81 19.91
N SER A 65 -4.54 21.74 19.43
CA SER A 65 -4.54 21.32 18.02
C SER A 65 -5.95 21.14 17.45
N GLY A 66 -6.88 20.58 18.22
CA GLY A 66 -8.26 20.33 17.78
C GLY A 66 -9.15 21.58 17.73
N PHE A 67 -8.65 22.71 18.23
CA PHE A 67 -9.41 23.96 18.35
C PHE A 67 -8.90 25.06 17.40
N ILE A 68 -7.71 24.89 16.80
CA ILE A 68 -7.19 25.81 15.80
C ILE A 68 -8.05 25.70 14.52
N PRO A 69 -8.67 26.80 14.04
CA PRO A 69 -9.51 26.74 12.86
C PRO A 69 -8.68 26.46 11.61
N TYR A 70 -9.11 25.50 10.81
CA TYR A 70 -8.53 25.25 9.50
C TYR A 70 -9.05 26.29 8.49
N ARG A 71 -8.42 27.47 8.50
CA ARG A 71 -8.71 28.57 7.57
C ARG A 71 -7.42 29.20 7.06
N LEU A 72 -7.55 29.97 5.98
CA LEU A 72 -6.46 30.81 5.48
C LEU A 72 -6.31 32.04 6.39
N PHE A 73 -5.11 32.24 6.94
CA PHE A 73 -4.71 33.41 7.72
C PHE A 73 -4.04 34.43 6.80
N ALA A 74 -4.28 35.73 7.02
CA ALA A 74 -3.65 36.77 6.22
C ALA A 74 -2.15 36.89 6.52
N LEU A 75 -1.35 37.37 5.57
CA LEU A 75 0.11 37.45 5.72
C LEU A 75 0.59 38.48 6.77
N ASP A 76 -0.28 39.39 7.18
CA ASP A 76 -0.06 40.35 8.26
C ASP A 76 -0.72 39.93 9.58
N GLU A 77 -1.35 38.74 9.61
CA GLU A 77 -2.06 38.19 10.76
C GLU A 77 -1.09 37.52 11.76
N GLY A 78 -1.25 37.83 13.04
CA GLY A 78 -0.56 37.14 14.13
C GLY A 78 0.98 37.23 14.13
N ALA A 79 1.60 36.40 14.95
CA ALA A 79 3.05 36.30 15.12
C ALA A 79 3.71 35.69 13.88
N VAL A 80 3.03 34.75 13.21
CA VAL A 80 3.50 34.15 11.95
C VAL A 80 3.56 35.21 10.85
N GLY A 81 2.54 36.06 10.71
CA GLY A 81 2.53 37.14 9.74
C GLY A 81 3.63 38.18 10.00
N GLN A 82 3.84 38.59 11.25
CA GLN A 82 4.96 39.46 11.61
C GLN A 82 6.33 38.84 11.30
N MET A 83 6.49 37.53 11.55
CA MET A 83 7.71 36.79 11.22
C MET A 83 7.95 36.77 9.70
N LEU A 84 6.91 36.43 8.92
CA LEU A 84 6.96 36.42 7.46
C LEU A 84 7.32 37.79 6.88
N GLY A 85 6.74 38.87 7.40
CA GLY A 85 7.02 40.24 6.95
C GLY A 85 8.44 40.71 7.27
N ARG A 86 9.04 40.27 8.38
CA ARG A 86 10.42 40.60 8.76
C ARG A 86 11.46 39.64 8.19
N ASN A 87 11.00 38.48 7.73
CA ASN A 87 11.81 37.36 7.29
C ASN A 87 12.98 37.08 8.25
N ARG A 88 12.69 36.94 9.55
CA ARG A 88 13.65 36.58 10.61
C ARG A 88 12.91 35.89 11.74
N THR A 89 13.58 35.01 12.48
CA THR A 89 13.04 34.40 13.70
C THR A 89 12.40 35.45 14.59
N LEU A 90 11.15 35.23 14.98
CA LEU A 90 10.42 36.08 15.92
C LEU A 90 10.31 35.34 17.24
N HIS A 91 10.86 35.94 18.30
CA HIS A 91 10.62 35.51 19.67
C HIS A 91 9.46 36.34 20.22
N VAL A 92 8.41 35.66 20.66
CA VAL A 92 7.24 36.24 21.32
C VAL A 92 7.37 35.97 22.81
N SER A 93 7.79 37.00 23.55
CA SER A 93 7.99 36.90 25.00
C SER A 93 6.66 36.85 25.77
N ASN A 94 5.57 37.35 25.17
CA ASN A 94 4.21 37.25 25.71
C ASN A 94 3.18 37.16 24.57
N LEU A 95 2.46 36.06 24.49
CA LEU A 95 1.40 35.84 23.48
C LEU A 95 0.21 36.80 23.67
N ALA A 96 0.00 37.34 24.87
CA ALA A 96 -1.09 38.29 25.15
C ALA A 96 -0.94 39.64 24.46
N ASP A 97 0.23 39.94 23.90
CA ASP A 97 0.50 41.20 23.20
C ASP A 97 -0.20 41.27 21.81
N PHE A 98 -0.78 40.16 21.33
CA PHE A 98 -1.49 40.09 20.05
C PHE A 98 -3.00 40.43 20.19
N PRO A 99 -3.53 41.43 19.46
CA PRO A 99 -4.90 41.92 19.65
C PRO A 99 -5.98 40.87 19.34
N GLN A 100 -7.04 40.84 20.14
CA GLN A 100 -8.16 39.89 20.03
C GLN A 100 -8.91 39.91 18.70
N ALA A 101 -8.95 41.06 17.99
CA ALA A 101 -9.71 41.19 16.75
C ALA A 101 -8.92 40.75 15.50
N THR A 102 -7.63 40.47 15.64
CA THR A 102 -6.70 40.25 14.52
C THR A 102 -6.03 38.89 14.52
N ALA A 103 -6.22 38.03 15.52
CA ALA A 103 -5.45 36.79 15.66
C ALA A 103 -6.21 35.72 16.47
N ASP A 104 -6.94 34.83 15.78
CA ASP A 104 -7.64 33.71 16.45
C ASP A 104 -6.65 32.67 17.00
N PHE A 105 -5.52 32.48 16.31
CA PHE A 105 -4.54 31.43 16.58
C PHE A 105 -3.87 31.59 17.95
N GLU A 106 -3.25 32.74 18.22
CA GLU A 106 -2.56 33.05 19.48
C GLU A 106 -3.52 33.11 20.67
N GLN A 107 -4.75 33.59 20.45
CA GLN A 107 -5.79 33.65 21.48
C GLN A 107 -6.27 32.27 21.91
N ILE A 108 -6.36 31.32 20.97
CA ILE A 108 -6.65 29.93 21.33
C ILE A 108 -5.49 29.37 22.16
N LEU A 109 -4.24 29.57 21.73
CA LEU A 109 -3.07 29.09 22.49
C LEU A 109 -3.02 29.65 23.92
N LEU A 110 -3.33 30.93 24.12
CA LEU A 110 -3.45 31.55 25.45
C LEU A 110 -4.50 30.86 26.34
N ARG A 111 -5.66 30.48 25.79
CA ARG A 111 -6.71 29.76 26.54
C ARG A 111 -6.26 28.36 26.98
N PHE A 112 -5.36 27.75 26.22
CA PHE A 112 -4.72 26.48 26.56
C PHE A 112 -3.45 26.66 27.40
N GLY A 113 -3.19 27.86 27.91
CA GLY A 113 -2.12 28.12 28.88
C GLY A 113 -0.75 28.44 28.27
N MET A 114 -0.63 28.57 26.94
CA MET A 114 0.61 29.00 26.30
C MET A 114 0.89 30.47 26.60
N GLN A 115 2.13 30.81 26.94
CA GLN A 115 2.51 32.17 27.34
C GLN A 115 3.55 32.80 26.40
N THR A 116 4.44 31.99 25.83
CA THR A 116 5.54 32.44 24.96
C THR A 116 5.63 31.54 23.73
N ALA A 117 6.16 32.08 22.64
CA ALA A 117 6.37 31.35 21.41
C ALA A 117 7.65 31.76 20.68
N VAL A 118 8.18 30.86 19.86
CA VAL A 118 9.20 31.17 18.85
C VAL A 118 8.68 30.78 17.47
N CYS A 119 8.71 31.74 16.55
CA CYS A 119 8.37 31.54 15.14
C CYS A 119 9.65 31.49 14.33
N LEU A 120 9.93 30.34 13.73
CA LEU A 120 11.13 30.08 12.95
C LEU A 120 10.79 30.10 11.46
N PRO A 121 11.50 30.87 10.62
CA PRO A 121 11.21 30.90 9.18
C PRO A 121 11.54 29.55 8.53
N LEU A 122 10.64 29.08 7.66
CA LEU A 122 10.89 27.98 6.75
C LEU A 122 11.10 28.53 5.34
N ARG A 123 12.18 28.14 4.66
CA ARG A 123 12.58 28.76 3.40
C ARG A 123 13.15 27.79 2.39
N GLN A 124 12.94 28.11 1.13
CA GLN A 124 13.66 27.54 0.00
C GLN A 124 14.56 28.61 -0.59
N GLY A 125 15.86 28.58 -0.25
CA GLY A 125 16.76 29.70 -0.56
C GLY A 125 16.23 31.02 0.01
N GLU A 126 15.97 31.99 -0.86
CA GLU A 126 15.38 33.30 -0.50
C GLU A 126 13.84 33.29 -0.41
N LYS A 127 13.17 32.24 -0.90
CA LYS A 127 11.71 32.16 -0.93
C LYS A 127 11.16 31.67 0.42
N PRO A 128 10.25 32.40 1.08
CA PRO A 128 9.57 31.90 2.28
C PRO A 128 8.63 30.76 1.88
N LEU A 129 8.66 29.66 2.64
CA LEU A 129 7.70 28.56 2.57
C LEU A 129 6.65 28.67 3.69
N GLY A 130 7.02 29.29 4.81
CA GLY A 130 6.15 29.37 5.97
C GLY A 130 6.93 29.61 7.27
N ALA A 131 6.37 29.11 8.36
CA ALA A 131 6.93 29.19 9.71
C ALA A 131 6.79 27.86 10.45
N LEU A 132 7.80 27.50 11.24
CA LEU A 132 7.66 26.55 12.32
C LEU A 132 7.36 27.32 13.60
N PHE A 133 6.21 27.07 14.20
CA PHE A 133 5.69 27.75 15.36
C PHE A 133 5.76 26.84 16.58
N ILE A 134 6.52 27.24 17.59
CA ILE A 134 6.72 26.47 18.81
C ILE A 134 6.25 27.34 19.98
N ALA A 135 5.36 26.82 20.83
CA ALA A 135 4.88 27.54 22.00
C ALA A 135 5.01 26.71 23.28
N ALA A 136 5.18 27.43 24.39
CA ALA A 136 5.33 26.87 25.72
C ALA A 136 4.50 27.67 26.74
N SER A 137 4.10 26.98 27.80
CA SER A 137 3.30 27.50 28.91
C SER A 137 4.11 28.27 29.96
N GLU A 138 5.43 28.05 30.05
CA GLU A 138 6.32 28.71 31.01
C GLU A 138 6.88 30.05 30.46
N HIS A 139 6.95 31.11 31.28
CA HIS A 139 7.54 32.39 30.86
C HIS A 139 9.05 32.29 30.60
N GLY A 140 9.52 32.90 29.52
CA GLY A 140 10.94 33.02 29.23
C GLY A 140 11.63 31.72 28.78
N SER A 141 10.87 30.72 28.33
CA SER A 141 11.40 29.41 27.92
C SER A 141 12.36 29.42 26.71
N TYR A 142 12.48 30.53 25.98
CA TYR A 142 13.33 30.62 24.78
C TYR A 142 14.48 31.63 24.98
N GLY A 143 15.60 31.14 25.52
CA GLY A 143 16.87 31.87 25.59
C GLY A 143 17.63 31.88 24.26
N GLU A 144 18.85 32.42 24.26
CA GLU A 144 19.68 32.47 23.03
C GLU A 144 20.01 31.07 22.49
N ASP A 145 20.30 30.10 23.37
CA ASP A 145 20.62 28.72 23.00
C ASP A 145 19.41 28.01 22.37
N GLU A 146 18.21 28.16 22.94
CA GLU A 146 16.97 27.61 22.39
C GLU A 146 16.65 28.20 21.02
N ILE A 147 16.82 29.52 20.87
CA ILE A 147 16.60 30.20 19.60
C ILE A 147 17.60 29.70 18.55
N GLN A 148 18.86 29.47 18.92
CA GLN A 148 19.88 28.95 18.02
C GLN A 148 19.59 27.50 17.59
N ILE A 149 19.21 26.62 18.52
CA ILE A 149 18.77 25.25 18.22
C ILE A 149 17.53 25.26 17.32
N GLY A 150 16.55 26.10 17.65
CA GLY A 150 15.34 26.28 16.84
C GLY A 150 15.65 26.72 15.42
N ARG A 151 16.60 27.65 15.22
CA ARG A 151 17.02 28.08 13.87
C ARG A 151 17.61 26.95 13.05
N LEU A 152 18.49 26.14 13.67
CA LEU A 152 19.07 24.97 13.00
C LEU A 152 18.00 23.94 12.64
N LEU A 153 17.03 23.72 13.53
CA LEU A 153 15.88 22.84 13.26
C LEU A 153 15.00 23.38 12.13
N GLY A 154 14.69 24.67 12.13
CA GLY A 154 13.94 25.33 11.04
C GLY A 154 14.63 25.19 9.69
N ALA A 155 15.97 25.28 9.65
CA ALA A 155 16.75 25.01 8.43
C ALA A 155 16.66 23.53 8.00
N GLY A 156 16.75 22.58 8.94
CA GLY A 156 16.59 21.15 8.65
C GLY A 156 15.19 20.78 8.13
N VAL A 157 14.14 21.33 8.75
CA VAL A 157 12.74 21.17 8.29
C VAL A 157 12.53 21.80 6.91
N SER A 158 13.16 22.95 6.66
CA SER A 158 13.13 23.59 5.34
C SER A 158 13.72 22.69 4.26
N ALA A 159 14.90 22.11 4.50
CA ALA A 159 15.55 21.19 3.57
C ALA A 159 14.73 19.91 3.35
N ALA A 160 14.10 19.39 4.41
CA ALA A 160 13.24 18.21 4.33
C ALA A 160 11.98 18.46 3.45
N LEU A 161 11.33 19.61 3.63
CA LEU A 161 10.19 20.04 2.81
C LEU A 161 10.57 20.25 1.34
N GLU A 162 11.74 20.83 1.08
CA GLU A 162 12.28 20.99 -0.27
C GLU A 162 12.54 19.64 -0.94
N ASN A 163 13.17 18.69 -0.23
CA ASN A 163 13.41 17.34 -0.74
C ASN A 163 12.10 16.62 -1.09
N ALA A 164 11.09 16.71 -0.23
CA ALA A 164 9.78 16.11 -0.49
C ALA A 164 9.09 16.73 -1.71
N ARG A 165 9.18 18.05 -1.87
CA ARG A 165 8.66 18.77 -3.04
C ARG A 165 9.38 18.38 -4.33
N LEU A 166 10.72 18.37 -4.33
CA LEU A 166 11.51 17.99 -5.51
C LEU A 166 11.20 16.55 -5.95
N TYR A 167 10.99 15.65 -4.98
CA TYR A 167 10.58 14.28 -5.27
C TYR A 167 9.18 14.21 -5.90
N GLN A 168 8.24 15.02 -5.42
CA GLN A 168 6.89 15.13 -5.98
C GLN A 168 6.90 15.75 -7.39
N GLU A 169 7.66 16.84 -7.59
CA GLU A 169 7.88 17.47 -8.90
C GLU A 169 8.50 16.48 -9.88
N LEU A 170 9.47 15.66 -9.48
CA LEU A 170 10.05 14.61 -10.34
C LEU A 170 9.02 13.54 -10.75
N ILE A 171 8.11 13.17 -9.83
CA ILE A 171 7.02 12.23 -10.13
C ILE A 171 6.02 12.86 -11.11
N ASP A 172 5.64 14.11 -10.88
CA ASP A 172 4.68 14.84 -11.71
C ASP A 172 5.27 15.22 -13.06
N GLU A 173 6.56 15.54 -13.13
CA GLU A 173 7.31 15.75 -14.38
C GLU A 173 7.40 14.45 -15.17
N ARG A 174 7.66 13.30 -14.54
CA ARG A 174 7.60 11.99 -15.24
C ARG A 174 6.21 11.71 -15.82
N ARG A 175 5.15 12.04 -15.09
CA ARG A 175 3.77 11.92 -15.57
C ARG A 175 3.47 12.90 -16.70
N THR A 176 3.96 14.13 -16.58
CA THR A 176 3.80 15.18 -17.60
C THR A 176 4.58 14.84 -18.86
N LEU A 177 5.81 14.35 -18.76
CA LEU A 177 6.61 13.88 -19.89
C LEU A 177 5.93 12.69 -20.58
N ALA A 178 5.35 11.75 -19.83
CA ALA A 178 4.56 10.67 -20.41
C ALA A 178 3.31 11.20 -21.15
N ALA A 179 2.60 12.16 -20.56
CA ALA A 179 1.43 12.80 -21.18
C ALA A 179 1.79 13.69 -22.39
N LEU A 180 2.94 14.37 -22.36
CA LEU A 180 3.47 15.17 -23.47
C LEU A 180 3.90 14.26 -24.62
N LEU A 181 4.58 13.14 -24.33
CA LEU A 181 4.88 12.15 -25.36
C LEU A 181 3.60 11.60 -25.98
N GLN A 182 2.57 11.33 -25.18
CA GLN A 182 1.26 10.88 -25.66
C GLN A 182 0.48 11.94 -26.47
N SER A 183 0.71 13.23 -26.24
CA SER A 183 -0.01 14.34 -26.91
C SER A 183 0.82 15.08 -27.97
N SER A 184 2.11 14.76 -28.12
CA SER A 184 2.99 15.30 -29.16
C SER A 184 2.40 15.05 -30.54
N GLN A 185 2.41 16.06 -31.40
CA GLN A 185 2.00 15.94 -32.81
C GLN A 185 3.11 15.36 -33.69
N ASP A 186 4.36 15.41 -33.22
CA ASP A 186 5.50 14.79 -33.89
C ASP A 186 5.60 13.31 -33.52
N ALA A 187 5.84 12.48 -34.53
CA ALA A 187 6.04 11.05 -34.39
C ALA A 187 7.40 10.76 -33.74
N VAL A 188 7.37 10.17 -32.54
CA VAL A 188 8.55 9.78 -31.75
C VAL A 188 8.61 8.27 -31.68
N LEU A 189 9.76 7.72 -32.13
CA LEU A 189 10.07 6.31 -32.09
C LEU A 189 11.40 6.10 -31.36
N MET A 190 11.40 5.25 -30.34
CA MET A 190 12.61 4.83 -29.65
C MET A 190 12.88 3.37 -29.98
N LEU A 191 14.12 3.04 -30.35
CA LEU A 191 14.51 1.68 -30.73
C LEU A 191 15.61 1.15 -29.80
N ASN A 192 15.68 -0.17 -29.61
CA ASN A 192 16.86 -0.82 -29.05
C ASN A 192 17.92 -1.06 -30.13
N GLU A 193 19.11 -1.57 -29.75
CA GLU A 193 20.20 -1.85 -30.70
C GLU A 193 19.86 -2.87 -31.79
N ALA A 194 18.86 -3.73 -31.57
CA ALA A 194 18.39 -4.68 -32.57
C ALA A 194 17.38 -4.06 -33.57
N GLY A 195 17.07 -2.77 -33.44
CA GLY A 195 16.09 -2.07 -34.27
C GLY A 195 14.63 -2.36 -33.90
N VAL A 196 14.38 -2.92 -32.71
CA VAL A 196 13.04 -3.17 -32.17
C VAL A 196 12.52 -1.89 -31.51
N VAL A 197 11.29 -1.52 -31.83
CA VAL A 197 10.64 -0.33 -31.28
C VAL A 197 10.33 -0.56 -29.79
N LEU A 198 10.96 0.22 -28.93
CA LEU A 198 10.71 0.26 -27.48
C LEU A 198 9.56 1.19 -27.12
N LEU A 199 9.37 2.24 -27.91
CA LEU A 199 8.34 3.23 -27.70
C LEU A 199 7.92 3.80 -29.04
N ALA A 200 6.61 3.81 -29.29
CA ALA A 200 5.98 4.57 -30.36
C ALA A 200 4.89 5.43 -29.74
N ASN A 201 4.93 6.74 -29.98
CA ASN A 201 3.88 7.63 -29.46
C ASN A 201 2.66 7.71 -30.41
N PRO A 202 1.49 8.20 -29.95
CA PRO A 202 0.26 8.25 -30.74
C PRO A 202 0.36 9.00 -32.09
N ALA A 203 1.24 9.99 -32.21
CA ALA A 203 1.47 10.70 -33.47
C ALA A 203 2.01 9.81 -34.59
N VAL A 204 2.65 8.68 -34.27
CA VAL A 204 3.08 7.70 -35.27
C VAL A 204 1.88 7.19 -36.10
N LYS A 205 0.72 6.98 -35.46
CA LYS A 205 -0.53 6.63 -36.16
C LYS A 205 -0.97 7.70 -37.13
N GLN A 206 -0.87 8.96 -36.72
CA GLN A 206 -1.42 10.08 -37.47
C GLN A 206 -0.50 10.50 -38.62
N MET A 207 0.81 10.50 -38.41
CA MET A 207 1.79 10.96 -39.40
C MET A 207 2.25 9.85 -40.34
N LEU A 208 2.44 8.63 -39.82
CA LEU A 208 3.00 7.52 -40.58
C LEU A 208 1.95 6.46 -40.95
N HIS A 209 0.72 6.59 -40.43
CA HIS A 209 -0.37 5.61 -40.59
C HIS A 209 -0.03 4.22 -40.07
N LEU A 210 0.80 4.17 -39.02
CA LEU A 210 1.22 2.94 -38.36
C LEU A 210 0.73 2.94 -36.92
N GLU A 211 0.05 1.87 -36.50
CA GLU A 211 -0.47 1.76 -35.14
C GLU A 211 0.68 1.64 -34.12
N PRO A 212 0.82 2.58 -33.16
CA PRO A 212 1.93 2.60 -32.21
C PRO A 212 2.01 1.34 -31.34
N ASP A 213 0.85 0.82 -30.95
CA ASP A 213 0.73 -0.38 -30.14
C ASP A 213 1.19 -1.63 -30.90
N LEU A 214 1.03 -1.62 -32.24
CA LEU A 214 1.51 -2.71 -33.12
C LEU A 214 2.98 -2.58 -33.47
N LEU A 215 3.56 -1.39 -33.33
CA LEU A 215 4.98 -1.17 -33.57
C LEU A 215 5.83 -1.60 -32.37
N THR A 216 5.36 -1.34 -31.15
CA THR A 216 6.12 -1.60 -29.93
C THR A 216 6.41 -3.10 -29.79
N GLY A 217 7.68 -3.47 -29.63
CA GLY A 217 8.14 -4.85 -29.60
C GLY A 217 8.43 -5.47 -30.97
N GLN A 218 8.13 -4.78 -32.09
CA GLN A 218 8.44 -5.24 -33.45
C GLN A 218 9.71 -4.59 -34.01
N ARG A 219 10.37 -5.25 -34.98
CA ARG A 219 11.48 -4.65 -35.72
C ARG A 219 10.94 -3.62 -36.70
N LEU A 220 11.42 -2.38 -36.59
CA LEU A 220 10.90 -1.27 -37.38
C LEU A 220 11.03 -1.51 -38.90
N GLU A 221 12.11 -2.17 -39.34
CA GLU A 221 12.41 -2.45 -40.76
C GLU A 221 11.37 -3.33 -41.45
N GLU A 222 10.68 -4.18 -40.70
CA GLU A 222 9.67 -5.12 -41.19
C GLU A 222 8.28 -4.48 -41.30
N MET A 223 8.06 -3.39 -40.57
CA MET A 223 6.76 -2.73 -40.43
C MET A 223 6.66 -1.42 -41.23
N VAL A 224 7.80 -0.87 -41.64
CA VAL A 224 7.87 0.46 -42.27
C VAL A 224 8.26 0.36 -43.74
N ALA A 225 7.32 0.63 -44.64
CA ALA A 225 7.52 0.64 -46.10
C ALA A 225 8.10 1.97 -46.64
N TYR A 226 8.78 2.78 -45.80
CA TYR A 226 9.39 4.05 -46.20
C TYR A 226 10.91 3.88 -46.38
N PRO A 227 11.44 3.92 -47.62
CA PRO A 227 12.85 3.66 -47.90
C PRO A 227 13.83 4.64 -47.21
N ALA A 228 13.43 5.89 -46.97
CA ALA A 228 14.28 6.89 -46.32
C ALA A 228 14.45 6.64 -44.80
N LEU A 229 13.43 6.11 -44.12
CA LEU A 229 13.53 5.66 -42.72
C LEU A 229 14.49 4.45 -42.63
N GLN A 230 14.34 3.47 -43.52
CA GLN A 230 15.22 2.30 -43.58
C GLN A 230 16.69 2.69 -43.84
N GLN A 231 16.94 3.63 -44.76
CA GLN A 231 18.31 4.12 -45.03
C GLN A 231 18.93 4.86 -43.84
N LEU A 232 18.17 5.68 -43.11
CA LEU A 232 18.66 6.42 -41.94
C LEU A 232 19.05 5.49 -40.79
N PHE A 233 18.25 4.44 -40.52
CA PHE A 233 18.56 3.46 -39.48
C PHE A 233 19.71 2.53 -39.85
N ALA A 234 19.81 2.13 -41.13
CA ALA A 234 20.95 1.36 -41.62
C ALA A 234 22.28 2.14 -41.56
N ALA A 235 22.23 3.47 -41.66
CA ALA A 235 23.42 4.32 -41.65
C ALA A 235 24.05 4.52 -40.26
N GLN A 236 23.31 4.28 -39.16
CA GLN A 236 23.76 4.43 -37.76
C GLN A 236 24.50 5.76 -37.44
N ARG A 237 24.16 6.85 -38.15
CA ARG A 237 24.73 8.20 -37.94
C ARG A 237 23.63 9.23 -37.71
N PRO A 238 23.88 10.30 -36.92
CA PRO A 238 22.93 11.39 -36.74
C PRO A 238 22.94 12.27 -38.00
N ASP A 239 22.09 11.94 -38.98
CA ASP A 239 21.85 12.77 -40.16
C ASP A 239 20.40 13.26 -40.18
N LEU A 240 20.19 14.46 -40.76
CA LEU A 240 18.86 15.03 -40.97
C LEU A 240 18.37 14.62 -42.36
N VAL A 241 17.29 13.84 -42.44
CA VAL A 241 16.76 13.34 -43.73
C VAL A 241 15.31 13.76 -43.92
N GLU A 242 14.98 14.17 -45.13
CA GLU A 242 13.63 14.58 -45.53
C GLU A 242 12.84 13.37 -46.02
N LEU A 243 11.73 13.08 -45.34
CA LEU A 243 10.85 11.95 -45.56
C LEU A 243 9.58 12.40 -46.27
N ALA A 244 9.31 11.85 -47.45
CA ALA A 244 8.00 11.97 -48.08
C ALA A 244 6.98 11.10 -47.32
N ILE A 245 5.96 11.73 -46.75
CA ILE A 245 4.85 11.07 -46.05
C ILE A 245 3.59 11.04 -46.94
N PRO A 246 2.60 10.17 -46.65
CA PRO A 246 1.39 10.04 -47.44
C PRO A 246 0.67 11.38 -47.65
N ASN A 247 -0.04 11.51 -48.77
CA ASN A 247 -0.71 12.74 -49.24
C ASN A 247 0.23 13.84 -49.79
N GLY A 248 1.48 13.51 -50.12
CA GLY A 248 2.40 14.40 -50.85
C GLY A 248 3.06 15.48 -49.99
N ARG A 249 3.14 15.27 -48.66
CA ARG A 249 3.83 16.16 -47.70
C ARG A 249 5.22 15.61 -47.37
N PHE A 250 6.08 16.45 -46.80
CA PHE A 250 7.43 16.08 -46.38
C PHE A 250 7.62 16.37 -44.88
N ALA A 251 8.37 15.50 -44.18
CA ALA A 251 8.72 15.62 -42.76
C ALA A 251 10.24 15.48 -42.60
N HIS A 252 10.85 16.10 -41.58
CA HIS A 252 12.29 15.96 -41.30
C HIS A 252 12.53 14.97 -40.15
N LEU A 253 13.51 14.07 -40.31
CA LEU A 253 13.88 13.01 -39.35
C LEU A 253 15.25 13.26 -38.71
N ALA A 254 15.44 12.84 -37.45
CA ALA A 254 16.71 12.84 -36.71
C ALA A 254 16.82 11.63 -35.73
N SER A 255 18.03 11.11 -35.41
CA SER A 255 18.23 9.87 -34.59
C SER A 255 19.43 9.87 -33.59
N SER A 256 19.39 9.01 -32.54
CA SER A 256 20.43 8.78 -31.47
C SER A 256 20.31 7.41 -30.70
N ASN A 257 21.37 6.77 -30.14
CA ASN A 257 21.44 5.32 -29.69
C ASN A 257 21.77 4.97 -28.17
N PHE A 258 21.36 3.76 -27.63
CA PHE A 258 21.67 3.12 -26.27
C PHE A 258 21.41 1.54 -26.17
N THR A 259 21.95 0.71 -25.20
CA THR A 259 22.19 -0.81 -25.27
C THR A 259 21.64 -1.85 -24.20
N ARG A 260 21.17 -3.12 -24.54
CA ARG A 260 20.98 -4.41 -23.69
C ARG A 260 20.74 -5.77 -24.50
N ARG A 261 20.88 -7.03 -23.93
CA ARG A 261 21.04 -8.42 -24.59
C ARG A 261 19.96 -9.57 -24.43
N ASP A 262 19.90 -10.53 -25.40
CA ASP A 262 18.91 -11.67 -25.58
C ASP A 262 19.41 -13.02 -26.26
N ASP A 263 19.55 -14.21 -25.61
CA ASP A 263 19.31 -15.59 -26.21
C ASP A 263 19.36 -16.81 -25.23
N LEU A 264 18.91 -18.00 -25.68
CA LEU A 264 18.40 -19.17 -24.90
C LEU A 264 18.94 -20.59 -25.31
N GLN A 265 20.25 -20.80 -25.39
CA GLN A 265 20.78 -22.18 -25.50
C GLN A 265 20.65 -22.94 -24.15
N GLY A 266 19.93 -24.08 -24.10
CA GLY A 266 19.91 -25.00 -22.93
C GLY A 266 18.54 -25.44 -22.33
N ILE A 267 17.43 -25.27 -23.05
CA ILE A 267 16.05 -25.54 -22.56
C ILE A 267 15.68 -27.04 -22.61
N GLY A 268 14.97 -27.55 -21.58
CA GLY A 268 14.68 -28.98 -21.34
C GLY A 268 13.22 -29.30 -20.99
N LEU A 269 12.92 -30.56 -20.62
CA LEU A 269 11.54 -31.10 -20.48
C LEU A 269 10.61 -30.32 -19.51
N ALA A 270 11.17 -29.56 -18.56
CA ALA A 270 10.43 -28.69 -17.65
C ALA A 270 9.73 -27.53 -18.39
N ASP A 271 10.36 -27.05 -19.47
CA ASP A 271 9.86 -25.93 -20.27
C ASP A 271 8.68 -26.35 -21.18
N LEU A 272 8.56 -27.66 -21.49
CA LEU A 272 7.42 -28.25 -22.20
C LEU A 272 6.22 -28.52 -21.26
N GLN A 273 6.47 -28.72 -19.96
CA GLN A 273 5.41 -28.90 -18.97
C GLN A 273 4.76 -27.56 -18.57
N ASP A 274 5.51 -26.45 -18.65
CA ASP A 274 4.99 -25.10 -18.44
C ASP A 274 3.98 -24.66 -19.51
N ALA A 275 4.00 -25.28 -20.71
CA ALA A 275 3.06 -25.04 -21.80
C ALA A 275 1.74 -25.81 -21.70
N MET A 276 1.54 -26.68 -20.69
CA MET A 276 0.36 -27.55 -20.54
C MET A 276 -0.56 -27.15 -19.37
N LEU A 277 -0.79 -25.86 -19.13
CA LEU A 277 -1.72 -25.41 -18.07
C LEU A 277 -3.08 -24.92 -18.60
N PRO A 278 -4.14 -24.97 -17.79
CA PRO A 278 -5.51 -24.67 -18.20
C PRO A 278 -5.63 -23.19 -18.63
N ASP A 279 -6.36 -22.96 -19.73
CA ASP A 279 -6.75 -21.69 -20.36
C ASP A 279 -6.02 -20.43 -19.82
N ASP A 280 -5.01 -19.98 -20.57
CA ASP A 280 -4.16 -18.82 -20.28
C ASP A 280 -4.94 -17.53 -19.92
N GLN A 281 -6.19 -17.43 -20.36
CA GLN A 281 -7.10 -16.30 -20.15
C GLN A 281 -7.67 -16.16 -18.72
N TRP A 282 -7.40 -17.10 -17.81
CA TRP A 282 -7.86 -17.04 -16.41
C TRP A 282 -6.71 -16.95 -15.40
N ILE A 283 -5.46 -17.01 -15.86
CA ILE A 283 -4.30 -17.13 -14.98
C ILE A 283 -3.46 -15.86 -15.01
N VAL A 284 -3.38 -15.16 -13.88
CA VAL A 284 -2.40 -14.09 -13.68
C VAL A 284 -1.15 -14.72 -13.07
N GLY A 285 -0.02 -14.67 -13.77
CA GLY A 285 1.18 -15.44 -13.42
C GLY A 285 2.43 -14.62 -13.08
N GLU A 286 3.33 -15.28 -12.35
CA GLU A 286 4.72 -14.87 -12.11
C GLU A 286 5.58 -16.14 -12.09
N SER A 287 6.38 -16.33 -13.13
CA SER A 287 7.26 -17.51 -13.30
C SER A 287 8.63 -17.36 -12.66
N GLN A 288 8.98 -16.18 -12.16
CA GLN A 288 10.26 -15.92 -11.50
C GLN A 288 10.08 -14.89 -10.40
N PHE A 289 10.74 -15.11 -9.26
CA PHE A 289 10.74 -14.15 -8.18
C PHE A 289 11.70 -12.99 -8.48
N VAL A 290 11.17 -11.76 -8.47
CA VAL A 290 11.94 -10.53 -8.68
C VAL A 290 11.76 -9.59 -7.49
N ALA A 291 12.75 -9.55 -6.60
CA ALA A 291 12.67 -8.88 -5.30
C ALA A 291 12.14 -7.43 -5.34
N HIS A 292 12.65 -6.59 -6.24
CA HIS A 292 12.23 -5.17 -6.35
C HIS A 292 10.79 -4.98 -6.87
N LYS A 293 10.15 -6.03 -7.41
CA LYS A 293 8.76 -6.01 -7.86
C LYS A 293 7.80 -6.55 -6.79
N GLN A 294 8.28 -6.98 -5.63
CA GLN A 294 7.46 -7.66 -4.63
C GLN A 294 6.25 -6.80 -4.19
N GLY A 295 6.44 -5.53 -3.83
CA GLY A 295 5.32 -4.67 -3.42
C GLY A 295 4.25 -4.45 -4.51
N HIS A 296 4.65 -4.45 -5.78
CA HIS A 296 3.71 -4.43 -6.90
C HIS A 296 2.94 -5.76 -6.99
N LYS A 297 3.65 -6.89 -6.94
CA LYS A 297 3.05 -8.23 -7.05
C LYS A 297 2.14 -8.57 -5.88
N GLU A 298 2.45 -8.11 -4.67
CA GLU A 298 1.54 -8.18 -3.53
C GLU A 298 0.20 -7.49 -3.80
N THR A 299 0.19 -6.38 -4.53
CA THR A 299 -1.06 -5.70 -4.91
C THR A 299 -1.83 -6.52 -5.94
N ILE A 300 -1.15 -6.98 -6.99
CA ILE A 300 -1.75 -7.75 -8.09
C ILE A 300 -2.38 -9.06 -7.58
N PHE A 301 -1.73 -9.73 -6.64
CA PHE A 301 -2.17 -11.01 -6.07
C PHE A 301 -3.04 -10.86 -4.82
N THR A 302 -3.68 -9.71 -4.63
CA THR A 302 -4.66 -9.51 -3.55
C THR A 302 -5.86 -10.43 -3.76
N ILE A 303 -6.27 -11.13 -2.71
CA ILE A 303 -7.45 -12.00 -2.65
C ILE A 303 -8.40 -11.51 -1.55
N GLY A 304 -9.69 -11.77 -1.69
CA GLY A 304 -10.70 -11.33 -0.72
C GLY A 304 -12.10 -11.83 -1.07
N ASN A 305 -13.08 -11.48 -0.24
CA ASN A 305 -14.47 -11.92 -0.41
C ASN A 305 -15.52 -10.80 -0.19
N GLY A 306 -15.07 -9.55 -0.11
CA GLY A 306 -15.93 -8.42 0.17
C GLY A 306 -16.19 -8.13 1.65
N TYR A 307 -15.70 -8.96 2.58
CA TYR A 307 -15.61 -8.62 4.00
C TYR A 307 -14.17 -8.24 4.35
N PHE A 308 -13.21 -9.13 4.06
CA PHE A 308 -11.78 -8.86 4.18
C PHE A 308 -11.01 -9.23 2.92
N ALA A 309 -9.86 -8.59 2.74
CA ALA A 309 -8.90 -8.93 1.69
C ALA A 309 -7.49 -8.97 2.28
N SER A 310 -6.65 -9.80 1.67
CA SER A 310 -5.26 -9.98 2.04
C SER A 310 -4.39 -9.84 0.81
N ARG A 311 -3.32 -9.05 0.93
CA ARG A 311 -2.34 -8.86 -0.13
C ARG A 311 -1.65 -10.16 -0.50
N GLY A 312 -1.07 -10.19 -1.69
CA GLY A 312 -0.27 -11.27 -2.26
C GLY A 312 1.07 -11.55 -1.57
N SER A 313 1.29 -11.15 -0.31
CA SER A 313 2.54 -11.37 0.44
C SER A 313 2.79 -12.85 0.70
N PHE A 314 4.02 -13.23 1.06
CA PHE A 314 4.40 -14.63 1.23
C PHE A 314 4.08 -15.14 2.64
N GLU A 315 3.78 -16.44 2.73
CA GLU A 315 3.43 -17.08 4.00
C GLU A 315 4.59 -17.10 5.01
N GLU A 316 5.82 -17.29 4.53
CA GLU A 316 7.06 -17.31 5.34
C GLU A 316 7.61 -15.92 5.69
N GLY A 317 7.07 -14.90 5.01
CA GLY A 317 7.51 -13.52 5.02
C GLY A 317 8.79 -13.21 4.21
N TYR A 318 8.98 -11.95 3.87
CA TYR A 318 10.12 -11.46 3.09
C TYR A 318 10.57 -10.05 3.53
N PRO A 319 11.88 -9.71 3.52
CA PRO A 319 12.32 -8.37 3.87
C PRO A 319 11.69 -7.28 3.00
N GLY A 320 11.12 -6.25 3.65
CA GLY A 320 10.46 -5.14 2.97
C GLY A 320 9.09 -5.47 2.38
N GLU A 321 8.53 -6.65 2.66
CA GLU A 321 7.16 -6.98 2.30
C GLU A 321 6.14 -6.11 3.04
N SER A 322 4.95 -5.98 2.47
CA SER A 322 3.81 -5.34 3.12
C SER A 322 2.66 -6.33 3.26
N ALA A 323 2.77 -7.21 4.26
CA ALA A 323 1.74 -8.17 4.63
C ALA A 323 0.53 -7.46 5.27
N LEU A 324 -0.34 -6.92 4.40
CA LEU A 324 -1.55 -6.21 4.81
C LEU A 324 -2.78 -7.07 4.58
N THR A 325 -3.63 -7.13 5.60
CA THR A 325 -4.97 -7.69 5.55
C THR A 325 -5.92 -6.65 6.12
N PHE A 326 -6.98 -6.30 5.39
CA PHE A 326 -7.95 -5.30 5.84
C PHE A 326 -9.36 -5.89 5.80
N ALA A 327 -10.18 -5.52 6.77
CA ALA A 327 -11.63 -5.73 6.73
C ALA A 327 -12.36 -4.39 6.59
N HIS A 328 -13.46 -4.40 5.84
CA HIS A 328 -14.28 -3.22 5.63
C HIS A 328 -14.75 -2.60 6.94
N GLY A 329 -14.59 -1.28 7.07
CA GLY A 329 -15.11 -0.50 8.19
C GLY A 329 -14.38 -0.68 9.54
N VAL A 330 -13.27 -1.43 9.57
CA VAL A 330 -12.38 -1.52 10.74
C VAL A 330 -11.40 -0.35 10.71
N TYR A 331 -11.93 0.85 10.95
CA TYR A 331 -11.14 2.07 11.02
C TYR A 331 -10.61 2.33 12.43
N ASN A 332 -9.44 2.94 12.51
CA ASN A 332 -8.91 3.52 13.74
C ASN A 332 -8.32 4.91 13.44
N ASP A 333 -8.19 5.72 14.48
CA ASP A 333 -7.58 7.04 14.34
C ASP A 333 -6.14 6.94 13.82
N ALA A 334 -5.81 7.89 12.96
CA ALA A 334 -4.48 8.10 12.40
C ALA A 334 -4.15 9.59 12.53
N PRO A 335 -3.08 9.99 13.25
CA PRO A 335 -2.79 11.39 13.58
C PRO A 335 -2.77 12.36 12.38
N VAL A 336 -2.46 11.87 11.18
CA VAL A 336 -2.37 12.68 9.95
C VAL A 336 -3.60 12.57 9.06
N PHE A 337 -4.25 11.40 9.02
CA PHE A 337 -5.33 11.10 8.05
C PHE A 337 -6.72 11.12 8.68
N PHE A 338 -6.81 11.55 9.95
CA PHE A 338 -7.95 11.40 10.86
C PHE A 338 -8.26 9.94 11.16
N THR A 339 -8.51 9.12 10.15
CA THR A 339 -8.76 7.69 10.27
C THR A 339 -8.11 6.92 9.13
N GLU A 340 -7.76 5.66 9.38
CA GLU A 340 -7.38 4.70 8.34
C GLU A 340 -7.87 3.29 8.70
N LEU A 341 -7.97 2.41 7.69
CA LEU A 341 -8.24 1.00 7.94
C LEU A 341 -7.09 0.38 8.74
N ALA A 342 -7.38 -0.27 9.86
CA ALA A 342 -6.38 -0.96 10.65
C ALA A 342 -5.98 -2.28 9.98
N ASN A 343 -4.68 -2.50 9.75
CA ASN A 343 -4.17 -3.80 9.29
C ASN A 343 -4.51 -4.87 10.34
N LEU A 344 -5.18 -5.94 9.95
CA LEU A 344 -5.59 -7.04 10.82
C LEU A 344 -4.39 -7.91 11.21
N PRO A 345 -4.43 -8.63 12.36
CA PRO A 345 -3.41 -9.61 12.72
C PRO A 345 -3.06 -10.53 11.56
N ASN A 346 -1.77 -10.68 11.23
CA ASN A 346 -1.36 -11.39 10.03
C ASN A 346 -1.62 -12.90 10.15
N TRP A 347 -2.54 -13.40 9.31
CA TRP A 347 -2.91 -14.81 9.23
C TRP A 347 -2.03 -15.63 8.27
N LEU A 348 -1.19 -14.99 7.46
CA LEU A 348 -0.34 -15.69 6.49
C LEU A 348 0.86 -16.38 7.14
N ASP A 349 1.21 -16.00 8.38
CA ASP A 349 2.43 -16.43 9.07
C ASP A 349 2.56 -17.97 9.18
N LEU A 350 3.52 -18.51 8.41
CA LEU A 350 3.99 -19.89 8.44
C LEU A 350 5.52 -19.89 8.58
N GLN A 351 6.02 -20.23 9.77
CA GLN A 351 7.45 -20.37 10.01
C GLN A 351 7.89 -21.79 9.66
N ILE A 352 8.62 -21.93 8.56
CA ILE A 352 9.03 -23.22 8.02
C ILE A 352 10.53 -23.42 8.30
N THR A 353 10.88 -24.56 8.91
CA THR A 353 12.28 -24.95 9.13
C THR A 353 12.53 -26.36 8.61
N ILE A 354 13.68 -26.53 7.93
CA ILE A 354 14.17 -27.80 7.39
C ILE A 354 15.48 -28.11 8.09
N ASN A 355 15.54 -29.19 8.86
CA ASN A 355 16.69 -29.52 9.72
C ASN A 355 17.11 -28.34 10.62
N ARG A 356 16.13 -27.58 11.13
CA ARG A 356 16.29 -26.33 11.92
C ARG A 356 16.82 -25.12 11.14
N GLU A 357 17.05 -25.23 9.83
CA GLU A 357 17.35 -24.08 8.96
C GLU A 357 16.03 -23.46 8.47
N ARG A 358 15.84 -22.16 8.69
CA ARG A 358 14.61 -21.46 8.27
C ARG A 358 14.56 -21.32 6.75
N PHE A 359 13.47 -21.76 6.14
CA PHE A 359 13.18 -21.46 4.74
C PHE A 359 12.88 -19.97 4.59
N ARG A 360 13.66 -19.28 3.75
CA ARG A 360 13.41 -17.90 3.30
C ARG A 360 13.84 -17.74 1.85
N LEU A 361 13.26 -16.81 1.10
CA LEU A 361 13.65 -16.55 -0.30
C LEU A 361 14.96 -15.75 -0.44
N ASP A 362 15.41 -15.10 0.62
CA ASP A 362 16.68 -14.37 0.70
C ASP A 362 17.82 -15.19 1.34
N SER A 363 17.58 -16.47 1.63
CA SER A 363 18.55 -17.41 2.19
C SER A 363 18.43 -18.78 1.52
N GLY A 364 19.54 -19.46 1.27
CA GLY A 364 19.54 -20.69 0.46
C GLY A 364 19.44 -20.39 -1.05
N LYS A 365 19.05 -21.39 -1.85
CA LYS A 365 19.00 -21.30 -3.31
C LYS A 365 17.63 -21.68 -3.84
N LEU A 366 16.99 -20.73 -4.51
CA LEU A 366 15.74 -20.94 -5.24
C LEU A 366 16.06 -21.62 -6.58
N LEU A 367 15.58 -22.86 -6.78
CA LEU A 367 15.83 -23.65 -7.98
C LEU A 367 14.72 -23.49 -9.03
N SER A 368 13.48 -23.36 -8.58
CA SER A 368 12.33 -22.99 -9.41
C SER A 368 11.31 -22.22 -8.58
N PHE A 369 10.50 -21.39 -9.23
CA PHE A 369 9.48 -20.59 -8.58
C PHE A 369 8.33 -20.35 -9.55
N ARG A 370 7.11 -20.37 -9.04
CA ARG A 370 5.92 -19.95 -9.75
C ARG A 370 4.89 -19.46 -8.75
N ARG A 371 4.27 -18.33 -9.02
CA ARG A 371 3.09 -17.82 -8.31
C ARG A 371 2.02 -17.49 -9.33
N TRP A 372 0.78 -17.89 -9.09
CA TRP A 372 -0.31 -17.53 -9.98
C TRP A 372 -1.64 -17.45 -9.25
N LEU A 373 -2.48 -16.52 -9.69
CA LEU A 373 -3.85 -16.39 -9.24
C LEU A 373 -4.74 -16.93 -10.34
N ASN A 374 -5.56 -17.93 -10.00
CA ASN A 374 -6.62 -18.40 -10.87
C ASN A 374 -7.87 -17.53 -10.64
N LEU A 375 -8.22 -16.73 -11.64
CA LEU A 375 -9.37 -15.82 -11.56
C LEU A 375 -10.70 -16.58 -11.60
N ALA A 376 -10.73 -17.77 -12.20
CA ALA A 376 -11.97 -18.55 -12.35
C ALA A 376 -12.50 -19.10 -11.02
N ASP A 377 -11.60 -19.40 -10.07
CA ASP A 377 -11.94 -19.92 -8.75
C ASP A 377 -11.47 -19.02 -7.60
N GLY A 378 -10.70 -17.96 -7.86
CA GLY A 378 -10.21 -17.01 -6.88
C GLY A 378 -9.12 -17.52 -5.94
N ILE A 379 -8.42 -18.59 -6.34
CA ILE A 379 -7.39 -19.24 -5.53
C ILE A 379 -6.00 -18.74 -5.95
N LEU A 380 -5.20 -18.28 -4.98
CA LEU A 380 -3.80 -17.95 -5.18
C LEU A 380 -2.93 -19.17 -4.90
N HIS A 381 -2.07 -19.49 -5.85
CA HIS A 381 -1.14 -20.61 -5.78
C HIS A 381 0.30 -20.12 -5.81
N ARG A 382 1.18 -20.86 -5.13
CA ARG A 382 2.62 -20.70 -5.24
C ARG A 382 3.30 -22.05 -5.16
N GLN A 383 4.26 -22.30 -6.04
CA GLN A 383 5.09 -23.49 -6.06
C GLN A 383 6.54 -23.09 -6.21
N LEU A 384 7.42 -23.76 -5.48
CA LEU A 384 8.85 -23.50 -5.57
C LEU A 384 9.66 -24.71 -5.15
N ARG A 385 10.83 -24.86 -5.77
CA ARG A 385 11.86 -25.80 -5.34
C ARG A 385 12.97 -25.01 -4.67
N TRP A 386 13.25 -25.31 -3.40
CA TRP A 386 14.26 -24.60 -2.63
C TRP A 386 15.32 -25.56 -2.11
N GLN A 387 16.57 -25.14 -2.21
CA GLN A 387 17.71 -25.82 -1.63
C GLN A 387 18.21 -25.04 -0.41
N SER A 388 18.26 -25.71 0.74
CA SER A 388 18.78 -25.15 1.98
C SER A 388 20.29 -24.89 1.91
N PRO A 389 20.85 -24.04 2.79
CA PRO A 389 22.29 -23.86 2.91
C PRO A 389 23.05 -25.18 3.15
N SER A 390 22.47 -26.12 3.88
CA SER A 390 23.01 -27.48 4.09
C SER A 390 22.83 -28.44 2.91
N GLY A 391 22.19 -28.00 1.81
CA GLY A 391 22.03 -28.77 0.58
C GLY A 391 20.77 -29.64 0.49
N VAL A 392 19.88 -29.60 1.49
CA VAL A 392 18.57 -30.28 1.45
C VAL A 392 17.69 -29.60 0.41
N VAL A 393 17.08 -30.36 -0.48
CA VAL A 393 16.13 -29.86 -1.49
C VAL A 393 14.72 -30.25 -1.07
N VAL A 394 13.83 -29.26 -1.04
CA VAL A 394 12.40 -29.45 -0.76
C VAL A 394 11.56 -28.76 -1.85
N ASP A 395 10.48 -29.43 -2.24
CA ASP A 395 9.41 -28.81 -3.03
C ASP A 395 8.35 -28.27 -2.08
N LEU A 396 8.00 -27.00 -2.22
CA LEU A 396 7.02 -26.31 -1.41
C LEU A 396 5.88 -25.83 -2.30
N GLY A 397 4.66 -26.16 -1.91
CA GLY A 397 3.42 -25.73 -2.57
C GLY A 397 2.50 -25.04 -1.58
N PHE A 398 1.90 -23.95 -2.02
CA PHE A 398 0.93 -23.16 -1.26
C PHE A 398 -0.30 -22.93 -2.12
N GLU A 399 -1.46 -23.11 -1.50
CA GLU A 399 -2.76 -22.76 -2.05
C GLU A 399 -3.47 -21.92 -0.98
N ARG A 400 -4.00 -20.75 -1.34
CA ARG A 400 -4.78 -19.94 -0.39
C ARG A 400 -5.94 -19.22 -1.05
N PHE A 401 -6.99 -19.01 -0.26
CA PHE A 401 -8.18 -18.29 -0.66
C PHE A 401 -8.85 -17.65 0.56
N VAL A 402 -9.69 -16.64 0.28
CA VAL A 402 -10.62 -16.07 1.25
C VAL A 402 -12.01 -16.57 0.89
N ALA A 403 -12.67 -17.32 1.79
CA ALA A 403 -13.86 -18.08 1.47
C ALA A 403 -14.99 -17.15 0.97
N TYR A 404 -15.60 -17.48 -0.16
CA TYR A 404 -16.58 -16.58 -0.80
C TYR A 404 -17.99 -16.78 -0.24
N THR A 405 -18.27 -17.96 0.33
CA THR A 405 -19.54 -18.29 1.00
C THR A 405 -19.50 -17.99 2.50
N GLU A 406 -18.33 -18.14 3.13
CA GLU A 406 -18.12 -17.88 4.57
C GLU A 406 -17.33 -16.58 4.76
N GLN A 407 -18.04 -15.47 4.95
CA GLN A 407 -17.44 -14.13 4.88
C GLN A 407 -16.28 -13.90 5.86
N HIS A 408 -16.27 -14.60 7.00
CA HIS A 408 -15.27 -14.43 8.06
C HIS A 408 -14.04 -15.31 7.90
N VAL A 409 -14.01 -16.26 6.95
CA VAL A 409 -13.05 -17.37 6.94
C VAL A 409 -12.08 -17.28 5.75
N GLY A 410 -10.80 -17.60 6.01
CA GLY A 410 -9.77 -17.82 4.98
C GLY A 410 -9.06 -19.15 5.18
N GLY A 411 -8.43 -19.67 4.12
CA GLY A 411 -7.73 -20.94 4.14
C GLY A 411 -6.37 -20.89 3.46
N ILE A 412 -5.39 -21.61 4.01
CA ILE A 412 -4.08 -21.90 3.42
C ILE A 412 -3.86 -23.40 3.50
N ARG A 413 -3.53 -24.03 2.37
CA ARG A 413 -2.93 -25.36 2.32
C ARG A 413 -1.48 -25.22 1.94
N MET A 414 -0.62 -25.82 2.74
CA MET A 414 0.81 -25.92 2.48
C MET A 414 1.19 -27.39 2.33
N VAL A 415 1.92 -27.70 1.27
CA VAL A 415 2.49 -29.02 1.03
C VAL A 415 4.00 -28.90 0.90
N ALA A 416 4.71 -29.85 1.48
CA ALA A 416 6.16 -29.88 1.46
C ALA A 416 6.67 -31.30 1.24
N THR A 417 7.45 -31.50 0.18
CA THR A 417 7.99 -32.80 -0.21
C THR A 417 9.50 -32.79 -0.12
N ALA A 418 10.09 -33.76 0.58
CA ALA A 418 11.54 -33.96 0.61
C ALA A 418 12.01 -34.54 -0.73
N VAL A 419 13.03 -33.95 -1.36
CA VAL A 419 13.41 -34.32 -2.74
C VAL A 419 14.65 -35.22 -2.78
N ASN A 420 15.77 -34.79 -2.20
CA ASN A 420 17.06 -35.44 -2.41
C ASN A 420 17.57 -36.26 -1.21
N GLN A 421 17.20 -35.88 0.02
CA GLN A 421 17.66 -36.53 1.24
C GLN A 421 16.62 -36.43 2.36
N PRO A 422 16.67 -37.31 3.37
CA PRO A 422 15.78 -37.21 4.51
C PRO A 422 15.94 -35.87 5.24
N CYS A 423 14.84 -35.31 5.73
CA CYS A 423 14.87 -34.06 6.50
C CYS A 423 13.77 -34.01 7.55
N THR A 424 14.04 -33.30 8.64
CA THR A 424 13.02 -32.93 9.62
C THR A 424 12.41 -31.59 9.22
N LEU A 425 11.12 -31.60 8.91
CA LEU A 425 10.35 -30.42 8.58
C LEU A 425 9.51 -30.02 9.79
N ALA A 426 9.67 -28.78 10.25
CA ALA A 426 8.78 -28.18 11.25
C ALA A 426 8.11 -26.94 10.69
N ILE A 427 6.78 -26.88 10.82
CA ILE A 427 5.93 -25.79 10.38
C ILE A 427 5.22 -25.22 11.61
N SER A 428 5.47 -23.96 11.93
CA SER A 428 4.73 -23.22 12.96
C SER A 428 3.77 -22.25 12.29
N ALA A 429 2.48 -22.54 12.35
CA ALA A 429 1.43 -21.63 11.88
C ALA A 429 1.08 -20.64 12.99
N GLY A 430 1.06 -19.34 12.69
CA GLY A 430 0.80 -18.29 13.68
C GLY A 430 -0.30 -17.30 13.31
N ILE A 431 -0.83 -16.61 14.31
CA ILE A 431 -1.55 -15.34 14.12
C ILE A 431 -0.66 -14.24 14.69
N ASN A 432 -0.05 -13.41 13.84
CA ASN A 432 0.81 -12.34 14.33
C ASN A 432 0.00 -11.05 14.57
N GLY A 433 -0.27 -10.71 15.83
CA GLY A 433 -0.96 -9.48 16.23
C GLY A 433 -0.10 -8.21 16.20
N HIS A 434 1.21 -8.32 16.02
CA HIS A 434 2.14 -7.18 15.95
C HIS A 434 2.20 -6.59 14.55
N VAL A 435 1.05 -6.12 14.08
CA VAL A 435 0.90 -5.50 12.77
C VAL A 435 0.82 -3.99 12.89
N ALA A 436 1.35 -3.31 11.88
CA ALA A 436 1.37 -1.86 11.81
C ALA A 436 0.98 -1.37 10.40
N ASN A 437 0.38 -0.19 10.34
CA ASN A 437 0.28 0.59 9.12
C ASN A 437 1.46 1.58 9.12
N GLU A 438 2.48 1.36 8.30
CA GLU A 438 3.64 2.28 8.21
C GLU A 438 4.21 2.65 9.59
N HIS A 439 4.40 1.64 10.46
CA HIS A 439 4.87 1.76 11.84
C HIS A 439 3.84 2.27 12.88
N LEU A 440 2.61 2.61 12.47
CA LEU A 440 1.51 2.93 13.39
C LEU A 440 0.78 1.65 13.84
N LEU A 441 0.75 1.43 15.16
CA LEU A 441 0.03 0.32 15.78
C LEU A 441 -1.43 0.71 16.05
N HIS A 442 -2.37 -0.05 15.49
CA HIS A 442 -3.79 0.20 15.68
C HIS A 442 -4.45 -0.66 16.76
N TRP A 443 -3.76 -1.68 17.25
CA TRP A 443 -4.34 -2.68 18.17
C TRP A 443 -3.74 -2.62 19.56
N HIS A 444 -4.58 -2.90 20.56
CA HIS A 444 -4.22 -3.39 21.87
C HIS A 444 -4.56 -4.87 21.96
N LEU A 445 -3.62 -5.67 22.43
CA LEU A 445 -3.90 -7.05 22.82
C LEU A 445 -4.73 -7.05 24.10
N LEU A 446 -5.86 -7.73 24.09
CA LEU A 446 -6.71 -7.93 25.27
C LEU A 446 -6.44 -9.30 25.89
N ASP A 447 -6.47 -10.35 25.09
CA ASP A 447 -6.26 -11.72 25.54
C ASP A 447 -5.82 -12.64 24.39
N GLN A 448 -5.36 -13.85 24.71
CA GLN A 448 -5.06 -14.90 23.75
C GLN A 448 -5.15 -16.28 24.40
N GLY A 449 -5.39 -17.30 23.59
CA GLY A 449 -5.46 -18.64 24.13
C GLY A 449 -5.61 -19.74 23.09
N GLN A 450 -6.05 -20.88 23.58
CA GLN A 450 -6.28 -22.09 22.80
C GLN A 450 -7.68 -22.62 23.09
N ALA A 451 -8.20 -23.36 22.12
CA ALA A 451 -9.41 -24.17 22.26
C ALA A 451 -9.11 -25.61 21.79
N GLU A 452 -10.10 -26.50 21.92
CA GLU A 452 -9.97 -27.89 21.47
C GLU A 452 -9.73 -27.99 19.96
N ASN A 453 -9.30 -29.17 19.50
CA ASN A 453 -9.16 -29.51 18.07
C ASN A 453 -8.17 -28.63 17.27
N GLY A 454 -7.03 -28.30 17.88
CA GLY A 454 -5.95 -27.57 17.20
C GLY A 454 -6.31 -26.12 16.88
N VAL A 455 -7.08 -25.48 17.75
CA VAL A 455 -7.51 -24.09 17.61
C VAL A 455 -6.72 -23.18 18.55
N ALA A 456 -6.24 -22.05 18.03
CA ALA A 456 -5.68 -20.95 18.81
C ALA A 456 -6.35 -19.63 18.43
N TRP A 457 -6.40 -18.69 19.36
CA TRP A 457 -7.13 -17.43 19.18
C TRP A 457 -6.41 -16.24 19.82
N LEU A 458 -6.74 -15.06 19.30
CA LEU A 458 -6.22 -13.76 19.68
C LEU A 458 -7.41 -12.78 19.80
N HIS A 459 -7.51 -12.09 20.94
CA HIS A 459 -8.49 -11.03 21.18
C HIS A 459 -7.79 -9.68 21.20
N SER A 460 -8.18 -8.80 20.29
CA SER A 460 -7.58 -7.47 20.15
C SER A 460 -8.65 -6.40 20.11
N GLN A 461 -8.28 -5.16 20.43
CA GLN A 461 -9.16 -4.01 20.32
C GLN A 461 -8.44 -2.83 19.68
N THR A 462 -9.11 -2.15 18.76
CA THR A 462 -8.56 -0.93 18.15
C THR A 462 -8.36 0.15 19.23
N ARG A 463 -7.24 0.86 19.19
CA ARG A 463 -6.82 1.78 20.26
C ARG A 463 -7.82 2.91 20.54
N HIS A 464 -8.38 3.52 19.51
CA HIS A 464 -9.23 4.71 19.63
C HIS A 464 -10.71 4.40 19.42
N THR A 465 -11.04 3.69 18.35
CA THR A 465 -12.42 3.40 17.97
C THR A 465 -13.06 2.25 18.76
N LYS A 466 -12.28 1.56 19.60
CA LYS A 466 -12.70 0.48 20.51
C LYS A 466 -13.47 -0.68 19.84
N ILE A 467 -13.26 -0.88 18.54
CA ILE A 467 -13.70 -2.08 17.82
C ILE A 467 -12.92 -3.27 18.36
N GLU A 468 -13.63 -4.28 18.86
CA GLU A 468 -13.01 -5.54 19.26
C GLU A 468 -12.91 -6.48 18.06
N LEU A 469 -11.89 -7.34 18.08
CA LEU A 469 -11.58 -8.31 17.07
C LEU A 469 -11.21 -9.64 17.74
N GLY A 470 -12.02 -10.66 17.49
CA GLY A 470 -11.65 -12.06 17.68
C GLY A 470 -11.00 -12.58 16.40
N THR A 471 -9.76 -13.04 16.51
CA THR A 471 -9.08 -13.78 15.44
C THR A 471 -8.84 -15.20 15.93
N ALA A 472 -9.28 -16.20 15.18
CA ALA A 472 -8.98 -17.60 15.50
C ALA A 472 -8.31 -18.29 14.32
N MET A 473 -7.49 -19.30 14.58
CA MET A 473 -6.93 -20.19 13.58
C MET A 473 -7.14 -21.64 13.99
N ARG A 474 -7.33 -22.52 13.01
CA ARG A 474 -7.27 -23.97 13.19
C ARG A 474 -6.21 -24.56 12.28
N VAL A 475 -5.42 -25.49 12.82
CA VAL A 475 -4.42 -26.24 12.05
C VAL A 475 -4.82 -27.71 12.00
N GLU A 476 -4.90 -28.24 10.78
CA GLU A 476 -5.15 -29.65 10.50
C GLU A 476 -3.97 -30.22 9.71
N THR A 477 -3.57 -31.45 10.05
CA THR A 477 -2.53 -32.19 9.32
C THR A 477 -2.99 -33.63 9.12
N ALA A 478 -2.61 -34.22 7.99
CA ALA A 478 -2.91 -35.63 7.70
C ALA A 478 -2.12 -36.59 8.61
N VAL A 479 -1.03 -36.10 9.23
CA VAL A 479 -0.20 -36.90 10.12
C VAL A 479 -0.71 -36.72 11.55
N SER A 480 -0.81 -37.82 12.31
CA SER A 480 -1.16 -37.80 13.73
C SER A 480 0.00 -37.28 14.61
N ALA A 481 0.62 -36.17 14.21
CA ALA A 481 1.67 -35.50 14.94
C ALA A 481 1.04 -34.57 16.00
N PRO A 482 1.50 -34.58 17.26
CA PRO A 482 0.99 -33.70 18.29
C PRO A 482 1.28 -32.23 17.93
N THR A 483 0.23 -31.43 17.82
CA THR A 483 0.36 -29.98 17.64
C THR A 483 0.83 -29.37 18.95
N HIS A 484 2.00 -28.73 18.93
CA HIS A 484 2.53 -28.01 20.09
C HIS A 484 2.16 -26.55 19.97
N CYS A 485 1.48 -26.00 20.98
CA CYS A 485 1.24 -24.56 21.00
C CYS A 485 2.38 -23.83 21.70
N GLN A 486 2.90 -22.80 21.04
CA GLN A 486 3.80 -21.82 21.65
C GLN A 486 3.01 -20.53 21.82
N ASN A 487 2.71 -20.19 23.07
CA ASN A 487 1.87 -19.04 23.39
C ASN A 487 2.73 -17.78 23.58
N CYS A 488 3.35 -17.31 22.50
CA CYS A 488 4.06 -16.03 22.51
C CYS A 488 3.04 -14.89 22.63
N LEU A 489 3.28 -13.91 23.52
CA LEU A 489 2.35 -12.80 23.74
C LEU A 489 2.08 -12.07 22.42
N GLY A 490 0.83 -11.85 22.05
CA GLY A 490 0.39 -11.26 20.78
C GLY A 490 0.60 -12.14 19.55
N HIS A 491 1.08 -13.37 19.70
CA HIS A 491 1.50 -14.23 18.59
C HIS A 491 1.33 -15.73 18.91
N PRO A 492 0.10 -16.24 19.07
CA PRO A 492 -0.11 -17.67 19.26
C PRO A 492 0.35 -18.47 18.04
N LEU A 493 1.09 -19.55 18.29
CA LEU A 493 1.67 -20.45 17.28
C LEU A 493 1.23 -21.89 17.53
N LEU A 494 0.97 -22.63 16.46
CA LEU A 494 0.71 -24.07 16.45
C LEU A 494 1.75 -24.76 15.56
N THR A 495 2.56 -25.63 16.15
CA THR A 495 3.70 -26.27 15.48
C THR A 495 3.43 -27.75 15.21
N VAL A 496 3.70 -28.16 13.97
CA VAL A 496 3.75 -29.56 13.53
C VAL A 496 5.17 -29.86 13.05
N GLU A 497 5.75 -30.96 13.55
CA GLU A 497 7.10 -31.42 13.18
C GLU A 497 7.04 -32.87 12.73
N GLN A 498 7.68 -33.18 11.60
CA GLN A 498 7.71 -34.51 11.02
C GLN A 498 9.05 -34.77 10.32
N MET A 499 9.60 -35.97 10.50
CA MET A 499 10.71 -36.45 9.68
C MET A 499 10.15 -37.03 8.38
N LEU A 500 10.70 -36.59 7.25
CA LEU A 500 10.34 -37.01 5.90
C LEU A 500 11.51 -37.73 5.23
N GLN A 501 11.23 -38.86 4.58
CA GLN A 501 12.10 -39.52 3.62
C GLN A 501 11.94 -38.87 2.22
N PRO A 502 12.94 -39.00 1.32
CA PRO A 502 12.79 -38.56 -0.06
C PRO A 502 11.53 -39.11 -0.72
N GLY A 503 10.71 -38.24 -1.30
CA GLY A 503 9.40 -38.55 -1.89
C GLY A 503 8.22 -38.46 -0.93
N GLU A 504 8.45 -38.42 0.39
CA GLU A 504 7.38 -38.20 1.37
C GLU A 504 6.98 -36.73 1.44
N THR A 505 5.68 -36.50 1.68
CA THR A 505 5.07 -35.17 1.69
C THR A 505 4.34 -34.92 3.01
N LEU A 506 4.58 -33.76 3.62
CA LEU A 506 3.75 -33.23 4.70
C LEU A 506 2.75 -32.23 4.13
N GLN A 507 1.48 -32.36 4.52
CA GLN A 507 0.44 -31.37 4.25
C GLN A 507 -0.02 -30.73 5.56
N LEU A 508 -0.15 -29.40 5.56
CA LEU A 508 -0.73 -28.61 6.63
C LEU A 508 -1.84 -27.73 6.04
N ASP A 509 -3.05 -27.86 6.60
CA ASP A 509 -4.18 -27.00 6.30
C ASP A 509 -4.38 -26.03 7.48
N LYS A 510 -4.37 -24.73 7.19
CA LYS A 510 -4.61 -23.66 8.15
C LYS A 510 -5.87 -22.90 7.76
N LEU A 511 -6.84 -22.85 8.66
CA LEU A 511 -8.01 -21.99 8.54
C LEU A 511 -7.85 -20.79 9.48
N VAL A 512 -8.31 -19.61 9.06
CA VAL A 512 -8.40 -18.41 9.90
C VAL A 512 -9.83 -17.89 9.91
N SER A 513 -10.24 -17.26 11.00
CA SER A 513 -11.45 -16.46 11.08
C SER A 513 -11.19 -15.08 11.68
N TYR A 514 -11.87 -14.06 11.16
CA TYR A 514 -11.91 -12.71 11.72
C TYR A 514 -13.35 -12.29 12.02
N VAL A 515 -13.64 -12.01 13.28
CA VAL A 515 -14.95 -11.51 13.73
C VAL A 515 -14.76 -10.26 14.57
N THR A 516 -15.46 -9.20 14.22
CA THR A 516 -15.39 -7.91 14.90
C THR A 516 -16.62 -7.64 15.74
N SER A 517 -16.54 -6.72 16.69
CA SER A 517 -17.71 -6.22 17.43
C SER A 517 -18.76 -5.54 16.54
N ARG A 518 -18.45 -5.28 15.26
CA ARG A 518 -19.40 -4.76 14.27
C ARG A 518 -20.28 -5.86 13.65
N ASP A 519 -19.87 -7.12 13.78
CA ASP A 519 -20.55 -8.30 13.24
C ASP A 519 -21.49 -8.93 14.28
N VAL A 520 -21.17 -8.79 15.57
CA VAL A 520 -21.89 -9.41 16.67
C VAL A 520 -22.70 -8.39 17.47
N ALA A 521 -23.98 -8.67 17.71
CA ALA A 521 -24.88 -7.82 18.49
C ALA A 521 -24.72 -8.07 20.01
N GLY A 522 -23.49 -7.97 20.52
CA GLY A 522 -23.17 -8.19 21.95
C GLY A 522 -22.77 -9.62 22.32
N SER A 523 -22.66 -10.53 21.34
CA SER A 523 -22.00 -11.84 21.52
C SER A 523 -20.48 -11.67 21.64
N ASP A 524 -19.81 -12.66 22.25
CA ASP A 524 -18.36 -12.67 22.38
C ASP A 524 -17.68 -12.86 21.01
N VAL A 525 -16.77 -11.96 20.65
CA VAL A 525 -16.09 -11.97 19.34
C VAL A 525 -15.14 -13.18 19.19
N VAL A 526 -14.52 -13.64 20.29
CA VAL A 526 -13.60 -14.78 20.30
C VAL A 526 -14.37 -16.07 20.16
N GLU A 527 -15.43 -16.27 20.93
CA GLU A 527 -16.29 -17.46 20.83
C GLU A 527 -16.90 -17.58 19.43
N THR A 528 -17.34 -16.44 18.87
CA THR A 528 -17.89 -16.40 17.51
C THR A 528 -16.82 -16.72 16.46
N ALA A 529 -15.58 -16.22 16.62
CA ALA A 529 -14.47 -16.53 15.72
C ALA A 529 -14.10 -18.02 15.78
N VAL A 530 -14.03 -18.62 16.98
CA VAL A 530 -13.73 -20.04 17.16
C VAL A 530 -14.83 -20.93 16.56
N SER A 531 -16.10 -20.56 16.75
CA SER A 531 -17.23 -21.36 16.26
C SER A 531 -17.35 -21.41 14.73
N GLN A 532 -16.71 -20.47 14.00
CA GLN A 532 -16.62 -20.49 12.53
C GLN A 532 -16.03 -21.79 11.97
N PHE A 533 -15.30 -22.57 12.76
CA PHE A 533 -14.68 -23.81 12.30
C PHE A 533 -15.53 -25.07 12.49
N THR A 534 -16.64 -25.00 13.20
CA THR A 534 -17.40 -26.18 13.70
C THR A 534 -17.84 -27.12 12.58
N ASN A 535 -18.29 -26.59 11.44
CA ASN A 535 -18.90 -27.35 10.34
C ASN A 535 -18.08 -27.33 9.05
N HIS A 536 -16.86 -26.79 9.12
CA HIS A 536 -16.05 -26.55 7.94
C HIS A 536 -14.75 -27.32 8.03
N THR A 537 -14.23 -27.73 6.87
CA THR A 537 -12.86 -28.23 6.69
C THR A 537 -12.25 -27.43 5.54
N TYR A 538 -10.93 -27.50 5.36
CA TYR A 538 -10.31 -26.86 4.19
C TYR A 538 -10.94 -27.32 2.87
N ASN A 539 -11.17 -28.63 2.72
CA ASN A 539 -11.72 -29.21 1.50
C ASN A 539 -13.16 -28.75 1.22
N THR A 540 -14.02 -28.72 2.25
CA THR A 540 -15.40 -28.25 2.08
C THR A 540 -15.44 -26.77 1.74
N LEU A 541 -14.68 -25.93 2.44
CA LEU A 541 -14.58 -24.49 2.15
C LEU A 541 -14.06 -24.22 0.74
N ARG A 542 -13.03 -24.94 0.30
CA ARG A 542 -12.46 -24.80 -1.05
C ARG A 542 -13.47 -25.18 -2.12
N GLN A 543 -14.21 -26.27 -1.91
CA GLN A 543 -15.25 -26.71 -2.83
C GLN A 543 -16.37 -25.67 -2.94
N ASP A 544 -16.91 -25.22 -1.80
CA ASP A 544 -18.00 -24.24 -1.77
C ASP A 544 -17.55 -22.88 -2.36
N HIS A 545 -16.32 -22.46 -2.07
CA HIS A 545 -15.70 -21.27 -2.67
C HIS A 545 -15.63 -21.38 -4.20
N THR A 546 -15.13 -22.51 -4.73
CA THR A 546 -15.00 -22.73 -6.18
C THR A 546 -16.36 -22.70 -6.86
N VAL A 547 -17.36 -23.39 -6.29
CA VAL A 547 -18.74 -23.40 -6.81
C VAL A 547 -19.34 -22.00 -6.82
N ALA A 548 -19.10 -21.21 -5.77
CA ALA A 548 -19.60 -19.85 -5.68
C ALA A 548 -18.96 -18.91 -6.72
N TRP A 549 -17.66 -19.04 -6.99
CA TRP A 549 -16.98 -18.29 -8.05
C TRP A 549 -17.47 -18.68 -9.45
N GLN A 550 -17.62 -19.97 -9.73
CA GLN A 550 -18.16 -20.44 -11.01
C GLN A 550 -19.56 -19.87 -11.27
N LYS A 551 -20.41 -19.83 -10.24
CA LYS A 551 -21.73 -19.22 -10.33
C LYS A 551 -21.62 -17.70 -10.54
N LEU A 552 -20.75 -17.02 -9.81
CA LEU A 552 -20.55 -15.57 -9.95
C LEU A 552 -20.12 -15.19 -11.37
N TRP A 553 -19.20 -15.94 -11.98
CA TRP A 553 -18.72 -15.68 -13.34
C TRP A 553 -19.81 -15.80 -14.40
N GLN A 554 -20.85 -16.63 -14.18
CA GLN A 554 -22.00 -16.70 -15.10
C GLN A 554 -22.77 -15.36 -15.17
N ASP A 555 -22.71 -14.56 -14.11
CA ASP A 555 -23.45 -13.29 -14.02
C ASP A 555 -22.61 -12.07 -14.44
N ILE A 556 -21.27 -12.19 -14.46
CA ILE A 556 -20.37 -11.03 -14.61
C ILE A 556 -19.32 -11.15 -15.71
N ASP A 557 -19.05 -12.34 -16.26
CA ASP A 557 -17.98 -12.49 -17.25
C ASP A 557 -18.30 -11.72 -18.54
N VAL A 558 -17.25 -11.16 -19.15
CA VAL A 558 -17.31 -10.46 -20.42
C VAL A 558 -16.34 -11.15 -21.37
N ILE A 559 -16.88 -11.71 -22.45
CA ILE A 559 -16.09 -12.44 -23.44
C ILE A 559 -15.59 -11.46 -24.51
N ILE A 560 -14.27 -11.44 -24.71
CA ILE A 560 -13.58 -10.65 -25.73
C ILE A 560 -12.94 -11.63 -26.71
N GLU A 561 -13.45 -11.63 -27.94
CA GLU A 561 -12.93 -12.49 -29.00
C GLU A 561 -11.76 -11.81 -29.72
N GLY A 562 -10.70 -12.57 -30.03
CA GLY A 562 -9.56 -12.10 -30.81
C GLY A 562 -8.47 -11.37 -30.03
N ASP A 563 -8.64 -11.14 -28.72
CA ASP A 563 -7.64 -10.49 -27.86
C ASP A 563 -7.58 -11.17 -26.47
N GLN A 564 -6.59 -12.04 -26.28
CA GLN A 564 -6.40 -12.79 -25.03
C GLN A 564 -5.92 -11.89 -23.88
N GLU A 565 -5.12 -10.86 -24.17
CA GLU A 565 -4.60 -9.95 -23.14
C GLU A 565 -5.73 -9.08 -22.60
N ALA A 566 -6.55 -8.51 -23.48
CA ALA A 566 -7.74 -7.75 -23.08
C ALA A 566 -8.73 -8.62 -22.31
N GLN A 567 -8.91 -9.89 -22.72
CA GLN A 567 -9.76 -10.84 -22.01
C GLN A 567 -9.28 -11.09 -20.57
N LEU A 568 -7.98 -11.37 -20.39
CA LEU A 568 -7.39 -11.58 -19.07
C LEU A 568 -7.44 -10.31 -18.22
N ALA A 569 -7.12 -9.14 -18.79
CA ALA A 569 -7.15 -7.85 -18.10
C ALA A 569 -8.56 -7.47 -17.63
N THR A 570 -9.57 -7.76 -18.45
CA THR A 570 -10.99 -7.54 -18.10
C THR A 570 -11.41 -8.46 -16.95
N ARG A 571 -11.13 -9.77 -17.05
CA ARG A 571 -11.39 -10.73 -15.97
C ARG A 571 -10.66 -10.35 -14.68
N PHE A 572 -9.41 -9.90 -14.77
CA PHE A 572 -8.66 -9.44 -13.60
C PHE A 572 -9.33 -8.23 -12.94
N SER A 573 -9.76 -7.25 -13.73
CA SER A 573 -10.44 -6.06 -13.23
C SER A 573 -11.77 -6.41 -12.56
N LEU A 574 -12.56 -7.28 -13.18
CA LEU A 574 -13.81 -7.79 -12.62
C LEU A 574 -13.57 -8.56 -11.32
N PHE A 575 -12.57 -9.46 -11.29
CA PHE A 575 -12.18 -10.18 -10.10
C PHE A 575 -11.84 -9.22 -8.94
N GLN A 576 -11.00 -8.20 -9.19
CA GLN A 576 -10.60 -7.23 -8.17
C GLN A 576 -11.77 -6.38 -7.65
N LEU A 577 -12.80 -6.14 -8.48
CA LEU A 577 -14.06 -5.52 -8.03
C LEU A 577 -14.83 -6.46 -7.09
N GLN A 578 -14.93 -7.76 -7.41
CA GLN A 578 -15.68 -8.72 -6.60
C GLN A 578 -15.07 -8.96 -5.22
N VAL A 579 -13.75 -9.13 -5.15
CA VAL A 579 -13.07 -9.37 -3.86
C VAL A 579 -13.17 -8.18 -2.90
N ALA A 580 -13.48 -6.99 -3.41
CA ALA A 580 -13.67 -5.76 -2.65
C ALA A 580 -15.14 -5.47 -2.28
N ALA A 581 -16.10 -6.16 -2.88
CA ALA A 581 -17.51 -5.78 -2.86
C ALA A 581 -18.23 -6.15 -1.55
N PRO A 582 -18.73 -5.19 -0.74
CA PRO A 582 -19.43 -5.51 0.50
C PRO A 582 -20.83 -6.09 0.26
N ARG A 583 -20.93 -7.42 0.28
CA ARG A 583 -22.17 -8.16 -0.02
C ARG A 583 -23.16 -8.21 1.15
N TYR A 584 -22.66 -8.21 2.37
CA TYR A 584 -23.47 -8.48 3.58
C TYR A 584 -23.52 -7.32 4.57
N ASP A 585 -22.78 -6.23 4.35
CA ASP A 585 -22.78 -5.04 5.22
C ASP A 585 -23.09 -3.79 4.40
N ASN A 586 -24.24 -3.17 4.69
CA ASN A 586 -24.69 -1.94 4.03
C ASN A 586 -24.14 -0.67 4.72
N ARG A 587 -23.32 -0.81 5.76
CA ARG A 587 -22.69 0.30 6.52
C ARG A 587 -21.26 0.59 6.04
N VAL A 588 -20.78 -0.09 5.00
CA VAL A 588 -19.43 0.03 4.45
C VAL A 588 -19.47 0.15 2.93
N SER A 589 -18.36 0.61 2.34
CA SER A 589 -18.26 0.84 0.89
C SER A 589 -16.82 0.69 0.42
N ILE A 590 -16.60 0.71 -0.91
CA ILE A 590 -15.33 0.38 -1.54
C ILE A 590 -14.42 1.62 -1.57
N GLY A 591 -13.26 1.56 -0.91
CA GLY A 591 -12.26 2.62 -0.94
C GLY A 591 -11.52 2.73 -2.27
N ALA A 592 -10.80 3.84 -2.49
CA ALA A 592 -10.12 4.13 -3.77
C ALA A 592 -9.01 3.12 -4.15
N LYS A 593 -8.41 2.43 -3.17
CA LYS A 593 -7.51 1.27 -3.38
C LYS A 593 -8.13 -0.04 -2.88
N THR A 594 -9.45 -0.13 -2.91
CA THR A 594 -10.22 -1.28 -2.39
C THR A 594 -9.76 -1.64 -0.97
N LEU A 595 -9.38 -2.89 -0.74
CA LEU A 595 -8.71 -3.41 0.45
C LEU A 595 -7.28 -3.88 0.11
N SER A 596 -6.70 -3.38 -0.99
CA SER A 596 -5.45 -3.88 -1.55
C SER A 596 -4.19 -3.20 -1.01
N GLY A 597 -4.30 -2.13 -0.22
CA GLY A 597 -3.14 -1.44 0.34
C GLY A 597 -3.46 -0.15 1.08
N LEU A 598 -2.41 0.53 1.54
CA LEU A 598 -2.51 1.74 2.38
C LEU A 598 -2.84 3.02 1.61
N GLY A 599 -2.73 2.99 0.27
CA GLY A 599 -3.04 4.14 -0.57
C GLY A 599 -4.47 4.62 -0.33
N TYR A 600 -4.65 5.92 -0.12
CA TYR A 600 -5.93 6.54 0.25
C TYR A 600 -6.59 5.98 1.53
N ARG A 601 -5.85 5.23 2.37
CA ARG A 601 -6.23 4.86 3.75
C ARG A 601 -7.56 4.09 3.89
N GLY A 602 -8.03 3.50 2.79
CA GLY A 602 -9.35 2.84 2.69
C GLY A 602 -10.52 3.81 2.46
N HIS A 603 -10.29 5.12 2.40
CA HIS A 603 -11.34 6.13 2.27
C HIS A 603 -12.12 5.98 0.97
N VAL A 604 -13.42 6.29 1.07
CA VAL A 604 -14.42 6.14 0.02
C VAL A 604 -14.66 7.48 -0.65
N PHE A 605 -14.40 7.56 -1.95
CA PHE A 605 -14.48 8.77 -2.75
C PHE A 605 -15.66 8.69 -3.75
N TRP A 606 -15.87 9.75 -4.52
CA TRP A 606 -16.79 9.76 -5.67
C TRP A 606 -16.48 8.65 -6.70
N ASP A 607 -15.26 8.13 -6.71
CA ASP A 607 -14.81 6.95 -7.44
C ASP A 607 -15.82 5.79 -7.34
N THR A 608 -16.35 5.56 -6.13
CA THR A 608 -17.30 4.50 -5.89
C THR A 608 -18.60 4.72 -6.66
N GLU A 609 -19.25 5.88 -6.52
CA GLU A 609 -20.53 6.14 -7.18
C GLU A 609 -20.42 6.34 -8.70
N ILE A 610 -19.29 6.88 -9.18
CA ILE A 610 -19.13 7.22 -10.61
C ILE A 610 -18.55 6.06 -11.43
N PHE A 611 -17.60 5.30 -10.88
CA PHE A 611 -16.89 4.26 -11.64
C PHE A 611 -17.28 2.85 -11.22
N VAL A 612 -17.50 2.61 -9.93
CA VAL A 612 -17.72 1.25 -9.40
C VAL A 612 -19.21 0.87 -9.38
N LEU A 613 -20.07 1.79 -8.94
CA LEU A 613 -21.51 1.59 -8.80
C LEU A 613 -22.22 1.22 -10.11
N PRO A 614 -21.87 1.78 -11.30
CA PRO A 614 -22.53 1.38 -12.54
C PRO A 614 -22.42 -0.13 -12.80
N PHE A 615 -21.23 -0.71 -12.61
CA PHE A 615 -21.02 -2.14 -12.81
C PHE A 615 -21.94 -2.98 -11.90
N PHE A 616 -21.98 -2.69 -10.60
CA PHE A 616 -22.85 -3.42 -9.67
C PHE A 616 -24.34 -3.15 -9.91
N THR A 617 -24.71 -2.00 -10.46
CA THR A 617 -26.11 -1.68 -10.78
C THR A 617 -26.67 -2.64 -11.83
N TYR A 618 -25.86 -3.03 -12.81
CA TYR A 618 -26.27 -3.95 -13.88
C TYR A 618 -26.08 -5.43 -13.54
N THR A 619 -25.08 -5.77 -12.72
CA THR A 619 -24.73 -7.17 -12.44
C THR A 619 -25.25 -7.66 -11.09
N GLN A 620 -25.20 -6.83 -10.05
CA GLN A 620 -25.51 -7.22 -8.67
C GLN A 620 -26.21 -6.07 -7.91
N PRO A 621 -27.49 -5.77 -8.22
CA PRO A 621 -28.19 -4.59 -7.69
C PRO A 621 -28.26 -4.52 -6.16
N ALA A 622 -28.21 -5.67 -5.47
CA ALA A 622 -28.14 -5.72 -4.02
C ALA A 622 -26.83 -5.10 -3.47
N VAL A 623 -25.70 -5.37 -4.12
CA VAL A 623 -24.41 -4.76 -3.77
C VAL A 623 -24.45 -3.26 -4.07
N ALA A 624 -24.97 -2.85 -5.23
CA ALA A 624 -25.14 -1.42 -5.54
C ALA A 624 -26.00 -0.70 -4.49
N ARG A 625 -27.07 -1.35 -4.02
CA ARG A 625 -27.90 -0.86 -2.92
C ARG A 625 -27.10 -0.72 -1.62
N ASN A 626 -26.26 -1.69 -1.26
CA ASN A 626 -25.40 -1.59 -0.08
C ASN A 626 -24.47 -0.36 -0.16
N LEU A 627 -23.81 -0.14 -1.30
CA LEU A 627 -22.93 1.01 -1.53
C LEU A 627 -23.66 2.36 -1.35
N LEU A 628 -24.91 2.46 -1.80
CA LEU A 628 -25.74 3.65 -1.59
C LEU A 628 -26.27 3.78 -0.16
N HIS A 629 -26.62 2.67 0.49
CA HIS A 629 -27.03 2.65 1.90
C HIS A 629 -25.91 3.13 2.81
N TYR A 630 -24.65 2.84 2.49
CA TYR A 630 -23.51 3.42 3.20
C TYR A 630 -23.55 4.97 3.20
N ARG A 631 -23.87 5.58 2.06
CA ARG A 631 -24.04 7.05 1.97
C ARG A 631 -25.22 7.55 2.80
N TYR A 632 -26.32 6.81 2.79
CA TYR A 632 -27.47 7.12 3.65
C TYR A 632 -27.12 7.06 5.15
N HIS A 633 -26.41 6.00 5.59
CA HIS A 633 -25.97 5.85 6.98
C HIS A 633 -24.96 6.93 7.40
N THR A 634 -24.17 7.46 6.47
CA THR A 634 -23.18 8.53 6.73
C THR A 634 -23.73 9.95 6.53
N LEU A 635 -25.02 10.10 6.23
CA LEU A 635 -25.66 11.38 5.95
C LEU A 635 -25.55 12.36 7.13
N ALA A 636 -25.65 11.90 8.37
CA ALA A 636 -25.43 12.75 9.56
C ALA A 636 -24.01 13.37 9.59
N GLY A 637 -23.00 12.65 9.11
CA GLY A 637 -21.64 13.17 8.95
C GLY A 637 -21.58 14.24 7.85
N ALA A 638 -22.25 14.03 6.72
CA ALA A 638 -22.35 15.01 5.65
C ALA A 638 -23.02 16.32 6.11
N ARG A 639 -24.12 16.25 6.88
CA ARG A 639 -24.79 17.42 7.46
C ARG A 639 -23.89 18.21 8.41
N ARG A 640 -23.14 17.52 9.28
CA ARG A 640 -22.15 18.18 10.16
C ARG A 640 -21.08 18.90 9.34
N LYS A 641 -20.59 18.28 8.25
CA LYS A 641 -19.62 18.89 7.33
C LYS A 641 -20.21 20.12 6.64
N ALA A 642 -21.45 20.08 6.16
CA ALA A 642 -22.11 21.22 5.54
C ALA A 642 -22.25 22.39 6.52
N ALA A 643 -22.80 22.13 7.71
CA ALA A 643 -22.97 23.12 8.77
C ALA A 643 -21.63 23.75 9.21
N GLY A 644 -20.58 22.94 9.36
CA GLY A 644 -19.24 23.42 9.71
C GLY A 644 -18.60 24.33 8.65
N ASN A 645 -19.10 24.29 7.41
CA ASN A 645 -18.65 25.15 6.30
C ASN A 645 -19.67 26.25 5.94
N GLY A 646 -20.71 26.46 6.75
CA GLY A 646 -21.71 27.51 6.50
C GLY A 646 -22.75 27.19 5.42
N TYR A 647 -22.89 25.92 5.01
CA TYR A 647 -23.89 25.46 4.05
C TYR A 647 -25.05 24.72 4.73
N GLY A 648 -26.18 24.58 4.01
CA GLY A 648 -27.30 23.70 4.39
C GLY A 648 -27.26 22.33 3.70
N GLY A 649 -28.10 21.40 4.16
CA GLY A 649 -28.19 20.01 3.66
C GLY A 649 -28.25 18.98 4.77
#